data_AF-A0A9D8N1Q9-F1
#
_entry.id   AF-A0A9D8N1Q9-F1
#
_cell.length_a   1.000
_cell.length_b   1.000
_cell.length_c   1.000
_cell.angle_alpha   90.00
_cell.angle_beta   90.00
_cell.angle_gamma   90.00
#
_symmetry.space_group_name_H-M   'P 1'
#
loop_
_entity.id
_entity.type
_entity.pdbx_description
1 polymer ?
#
loop_
_entity_poly.entity_id
_entity_poly.type
_entity_poly.pdbx_seq_one_letter_code
_entity_poly.pdbx_strand_id
1 'polypeptide(L)'
;MKKNIFPNLITVAVLLAAVSVFVACGGTGKNNSRGKLEYSLNEDGASYTVVGKGKFNGEELIIPEEYKGKPVTAIGSGAFSGCKALQTVLLPETLTTIDDRAFSDCVMLGKVYIPASVTFVGDGAFGYYCGEDDNGYLLIDDFAIYGNEGTAAEEYAYKNDIAFYRYSAYAPNKEGDFWHYSDGEIVVWEVSLEHFTGVEFTGETQMGRSLDHDFDEEDESYIANILEETTALIKEGEDFDAFWQNNIEIYNLKNELETAIEYCSYEFYMYGTSNIRDRLDRLEDLLLEMKKWRNGLQRELYNSAFKSTYFGDATDEEIEALLEGDAPDEYYEYQAQMNDVLSEYSMTDYYDMDNFERIEELYVSFVESAQYLAEYNGYDNYLEYLYQNSFGRSYDVALTDGFFELVVEYVIPAYYETRDAFHNDYAALSASDKAIVDEFLRGDAFLRGFDEFYAYEKTIGGDYEEAFDELWREDGAFFISYDNYYGAFTGYYPGSYDPCVYFSDGLHDIMTIVHEFGHYYDFTYSGSCDYDLSETQSQGNELLYLAFLKNSGFYSDSVIKVIFEDKMRGYLQSVVLSSAVNEFEKMVYNDDDFTFGEARGYVDEIIERMGLENDDFGVWSYWHVVAVDCAGYYISYATSLIGAFNIYKLASTDFDAAVEAYKKLVDYWEYDIPDDIRSVYEYAGLKDVFTEDAFIYFFGD
;
A
#
# COMPACT_ATOMS: atom_id res chain seq x y z
N MET A 1 -34.36 17.26 -9.90
CA MET A 1 -34.96 16.32 -8.94
C MET A 1 -33.82 16.00 -7.99
N LYS A 2 -33.62 16.62 -6.82
CA LYS A 2 -34.40 16.55 -5.58
C LYS A 2 -34.93 15.13 -5.28
N LYS A 3 -34.05 14.26 -4.78
CA LYS A 3 -34.28 13.27 -3.72
C LYS A 3 -32.95 12.58 -3.35
N ASN A 4 -32.75 12.38 -2.04
CA ASN A 4 -31.75 11.52 -1.37
C ASN A 4 -30.31 12.03 -1.23
N ILE A 5 -30.07 12.94 -0.27
CA ILE A 5 -28.70 13.28 0.23
C ILE A 5 -28.69 13.19 1.77
N PHE A 6 -29.31 12.18 2.39
CA PHE A 6 -29.51 12.23 3.86
C PHE A 6 -29.34 10.95 4.72
N PRO A 7 -28.74 9.83 4.25
CA PRO A 7 -28.21 8.85 5.21
C PRO A 7 -26.68 8.85 5.43
N ASN A 8 -25.85 9.28 4.47
CA ASN A 8 -24.42 8.89 4.46
C ASN A 8 -23.45 9.73 5.32
N LEU A 9 -23.92 10.44 6.35
CA LEU A 9 -23.05 11.30 7.18
C LEU A 9 -22.52 10.63 8.46
N ILE A 10 -23.00 9.42 8.78
CA ILE A 10 -22.53 8.63 9.94
C ILE A 10 -21.55 7.53 9.49
N THR A 11 -21.68 7.05 8.26
CA THR A 11 -20.97 5.89 7.71
C THR A 11 -19.49 6.12 7.38
N VAL A 12 -19.09 7.33 7.01
CA VAL A 12 -17.71 7.60 6.50
C VAL A 12 -16.66 7.75 7.62
N ALA A 13 -17.07 7.88 8.89
CA ALA A 13 -16.17 8.15 10.00
C ALA A 13 -15.45 6.91 10.58
N VAL A 14 -15.78 5.69 10.13
CA VAL A 14 -15.22 4.44 10.67
C VAL A 14 -14.15 3.83 9.76
N LEU A 15 -14.07 4.23 8.48
CA LEU A 15 -13.18 3.60 7.49
C LEU A 15 -11.77 4.20 7.37
N LEU A 16 -11.55 5.44 7.81
CA LEU A 16 -10.25 6.11 7.64
C LEU A 16 -9.22 5.76 8.73
N ALA A 17 -9.49 4.79 9.60
CA ALA A 17 -8.59 4.38 10.68
C ALA A 17 -7.83 3.06 10.42
N ALA A 18 -8.06 2.38 9.29
CA ALA A 18 -7.57 1.02 9.04
C ALA A 18 -6.41 0.90 8.03
N VAL A 19 -5.76 2.00 7.64
CA VAL A 19 -4.55 1.92 6.81
C VAL A 19 -3.48 2.76 7.47
N SER A 20 -2.75 2.17 8.43
CA SER A 20 -1.32 2.45 8.66
C SER A 20 -0.77 1.91 10.00
N VAL A 21 -0.30 0.65 10.10
CA VAL A 21 0.73 0.29 11.11
C VAL A 21 1.67 -0.82 10.62
N PHE A 22 2.95 -0.46 10.42
CA PHE A 22 4.10 -1.36 10.61
C PHE A 22 5.28 -0.61 11.25
N VAL A 23 6.17 -1.38 11.86
CA VAL A 23 6.79 -1.14 13.17
C VAL A 23 8.15 -0.41 13.13
N ALA A 24 8.42 0.27 14.24
CA ALA A 24 9.67 0.92 14.63
C ALA A 24 10.92 0.02 14.64
N CYS A 25 12.08 0.57 14.23
CA CYS A 25 13.32 0.45 15.03
C CYS A 25 14.44 1.44 14.60
N GLY A 26 14.95 2.22 15.57
CA GLY A 26 16.40 2.43 15.73
C GLY A 26 17.10 3.52 14.92
N GLY A 27 17.06 4.77 15.39
CA GLY A 27 18.01 5.80 14.93
C GLY A 27 19.41 5.65 15.54
N THR A 28 20.46 5.83 14.74
CA THR A 28 21.69 6.57 15.13
C THR A 28 22.38 7.17 13.90
N GLY A 29 22.67 8.49 13.94
CA GLY A 29 23.27 9.24 12.84
C GLY A 29 24.70 8.79 12.48
N LYS A 30 24.98 8.66 11.18
CA LYS A 30 26.28 8.22 10.65
C LYS A 30 27.18 9.39 10.22
N ASN A 31 28.45 9.29 10.61
CA ASN A 31 29.51 10.28 10.35
C ASN A 31 29.97 10.25 8.88
N ASN A 32 29.50 11.18 8.05
CA ASN A 32 29.90 11.27 6.65
C ASN A 32 31.39 11.65 6.41
N SER A 33 31.85 11.37 5.20
CA SER A 33 33.26 11.48 4.74
C SER A 33 33.66 12.85 4.16
N ARG A 34 32.74 13.83 4.10
CA ARG A 34 32.98 15.17 3.52
C ARG A 34 34.23 15.84 4.13
N GLY A 35 35.25 16.06 3.30
CA GLY A 35 36.49 16.76 3.66
C GLY A 35 37.57 15.95 4.39
N LYS A 36 37.48 14.60 4.41
CA LYS A 36 38.39 13.74 5.19
C LYS A 36 39.37 12.85 4.39
N LEU A 37 39.25 12.81 3.06
CA LEU A 37 40.02 11.92 2.17
C LEU A 37 41.36 12.53 1.71
N GLU A 38 42.28 11.66 1.29
CA GLU A 38 43.59 12.04 0.73
C GLU A 38 43.56 11.97 -0.80
N TYR A 39 44.05 13.03 -1.45
CA TYR A 39 44.01 13.18 -2.90
C TYR A 39 45.40 13.44 -3.48
N SER A 40 45.68 12.88 -4.65
CA SER A 40 46.86 13.19 -5.47
C SER A 40 46.44 13.82 -6.79
N LEU A 41 47.07 14.92 -7.19
CA LEU A 41 46.85 15.52 -8.51
C LEU A 41 47.54 14.64 -9.56
N ASN A 42 46.82 14.30 -10.64
CA ASN A 42 47.37 13.48 -11.72
C ASN A 42 48.43 14.25 -12.52
N GLU A 43 49.32 13.54 -13.22
CA GLU A 43 50.47 14.15 -13.91
C GLU A 43 50.08 15.17 -14.99
N ASP A 44 48.90 15.00 -15.59
CA ASP A 44 48.32 15.92 -16.56
C ASP A 44 47.80 17.22 -15.93
N GLY A 45 47.73 17.27 -14.60
CA GLY A 45 47.17 18.36 -13.82
C GLY A 45 45.67 18.57 -14.06
N ALA A 46 44.95 17.64 -14.70
CA ALA A 46 43.57 17.79 -15.13
C ALA A 46 42.57 17.24 -14.10
N SER A 47 42.92 16.14 -13.42
CA SER A 47 42.05 15.45 -12.45
C SER A 47 42.79 14.99 -11.19
N TYR A 48 42.04 14.45 -10.22
CA TYR A 48 42.56 13.90 -8.98
C TYR A 48 42.31 12.39 -8.84
N THR A 49 43.21 11.72 -8.14
CA THR A 49 43.07 10.35 -7.63
C THR A 49 42.88 10.37 -6.12
N VAL A 50 41.90 9.63 -5.60
CA VAL A 50 41.78 9.38 -4.15
C VAL A 50 42.80 8.32 -3.76
N VAL A 51 43.82 8.70 -3.02
CA VAL A 51 44.96 7.81 -2.68
C VAL A 51 44.88 7.24 -1.27
N GLY A 52 43.92 7.68 -0.46
CA GLY A 52 43.80 7.21 0.90
C GLY A 52 42.55 7.69 1.61
N LYS A 53 42.11 6.89 2.59
CA LYS A 53 40.99 7.20 3.47
C LYS A 53 41.20 8.44 4.35
N GLY A 54 42.43 8.91 4.51
CA GLY A 54 42.76 10.02 5.40
C GLY A 54 42.21 9.82 6.81
N LYS A 55 41.33 10.73 7.26
CA LYS A 55 40.68 10.68 8.59
C LYS A 55 39.37 9.90 8.62
N PHE A 56 39.00 9.24 7.53
CA PHE A 56 37.78 8.44 7.47
C PHE A 56 37.87 7.19 8.34
N ASN A 57 36.79 6.95 9.10
CA ASN A 57 36.55 5.79 9.97
C ASN A 57 35.05 5.49 10.14
N GLY A 58 34.21 5.97 9.20
CA GLY A 58 32.76 5.80 9.24
C GLY A 58 32.28 4.55 8.51
N GLU A 59 30.97 4.35 8.52
CA GLU A 59 30.31 3.22 7.86
C GLU A 59 29.86 3.56 6.43
N GLU A 60 29.84 4.84 6.07
CA GLU A 60 29.38 5.32 4.76
C GLU A 60 30.46 6.22 4.14
N LEU A 61 30.93 5.84 2.96
CA LEU A 61 31.97 6.55 2.21
C LEU A 61 31.38 7.18 0.95
N ILE A 62 31.64 8.47 0.78
CA ILE A 62 31.22 9.24 -0.38
C ILE A 62 32.49 9.74 -1.07
N ILE A 63 32.72 9.28 -2.30
CA ILE A 63 33.78 9.81 -3.15
C ILE A 63 33.19 10.98 -3.94
N PRO A 64 33.67 12.21 -3.76
CA PRO A 64 33.08 13.36 -4.45
C PRO A 64 33.43 13.36 -5.94
N GLU A 65 32.53 13.87 -6.78
CA GLU A 65 32.77 14.06 -8.22
C GLU A 65 33.94 15.00 -8.51
N GLU A 66 34.14 16.02 -7.65
CA GLU A 66 35.22 16.98 -7.80
C GLU A 66 36.02 17.24 -6.52
N TYR A 67 37.30 17.58 -6.70
CA TYR A 67 38.17 18.10 -5.67
C TYR A 67 38.94 19.31 -6.19
N LYS A 68 38.77 20.46 -5.53
CA LYS A 68 39.40 21.75 -5.91
C LYS A 68 39.10 22.16 -7.37
N GLY A 69 37.85 21.99 -7.80
CA GLY A 69 37.39 22.39 -9.14
C GLY A 69 37.94 21.53 -10.27
N LYS A 70 38.31 20.28 -9.97
CA LYS A 70 38.80 19.28 -10.93
C LYS A 70 38.14 17.94 -10.63
N PRO A 71 37.79 17.15 -11.65
CA PRO A 71 37.12 15.87 -11.45
C PRO A 71 38.00 14.88 -10.69
N VAL A 72 37.37 14.00 -9.92
CA VAL A 72 38.00 12.83 -9.31
C VAL A 72 37.81 11.66 -10.27
N THR A 73 38.91 11.15 -10.84
CA THR A 73 38.83 10.15 -11.92
C THR A 73 39.37 8.78 -11.51
N ALA A 74 40.01 8.66 -10.36
CA ALA A 74 40.53 7.36 -9.92
C ALA A 74 40.52 7.16 -8.40
N ILE A 75 40.48 5.89 -7.98
CA ILE A 75 40.76 5.45 -6.62
C ILE A 75 42.05 4.62 -6.68
N GLY A 76 43.05 5.07 -5.92
CA GLY A 76 44.38 4.49 -5.93
C GLY A 76 44.48 3.16 -5.19
N SER A 77 45.55 2.42 -5.49
CA SER A 77 45.77 1.09 -4.91
C SER A 77 45.77 1.13 -3.39
N GLY A 78 44.94 0.28 -2.78
CA GLY A 78 44.81 0.17 -1.32
C GLY A 78 44.23 1.39 -0.60
N ALA A 79 43.64 2.36 -1.30
CA ALA A 79 43.20 3.64 -0.71
C ALA A 79 42.26 3.48 0.51
N PHE A 80 41.38 2.47 0.47
CA PHE A 80 40.41 2.15 1.53
C PHE A 80 40.62 0.76 2.11
N SER A 81 41.79 0.15 1.90
CA SER A 81 42.04 -1.19 2.40
C SER A 81 41.95 -1.24 3.93
N GLY A 82 41.24 -2.23 4.47
CA GLY A 82 41.03 -2.43 5.91
C GLY A 82 39.98 -1.52 6.54
N CYS A 83 39.11 -0.86 5.76
CA CYS A 83 37.96 -0.12 6.31
C CYS A 83 36.86 -1.09 6.76
N LYS A 84 37.09 -1.84 7.83
CA LYS A 84 36.20 -2.92 8.30
C LYS A 84 34.80 -2.48 8.72
N ALA A 85 34.63 -1.20 9.08
CA ALA A 85 33.32 -0.65 9.43
C ALA A 85 32.52 -0.16 8.20
N LEU A 86 33.16 -0.06 7.02
CA LEU A 86 32.53 0.45 5.81
C LEU A 86 31.44 -0.53 5.35
N GLN A 87 30.20 -0.05 5.30
CA GLN A 87 29.01 -0.77 4.85
C GLN A 87 28.56 -0.33 3.46
N THR A 88 28.69 0.98 3.17
CA THR A 88 28.21 1.58 1.91
C THR A 88 29.27 2.48 1.30
N VAL A 89 29.45 2.40 -0.02
CA VAL A 89 30.30 3.30 -0.80
C VAL A 89 29.53 3.90 -1.98
N LEU A 90 29.59 5.22 -2.11
CA LEU A 90 29.07 5.98 -3.25
C LEU A 90 30.24 6.42 -4.14
N LEU A 91 30.26 5.92 -5.38
CA LEU A 91 31.27 6.19 -6.40
C LEU A 91 30.72 7.20 -7.43
N PRO A 92 31.49 8.24 -7.83
CA PRO A 92 31.00 9.25 -8.75
C PRO A 92 31.09 8.78 -10.21
N GLU A 93 30.21 9.30 -11.07
CA GLU A 93 30.22 9.08 -12.53
C GLU A 93 31.47 9.64 -13.23
N THR A 94 32.26 10.46 -12.55
CA THR A 94 33.56 10.94 -13.07
C THR A 94 34.66 9.88 -12.97
N LEU A 95 34.43 8.77 -12.26
CA LEU A 95 35.42 7.76 -11.95
C LEU A 95 35.69 6.86 -13.16
N THR A 96 36.96 6.75 -13.58
CA THR A 96 37.37 5.91 -14.71
C THR A 96 38.16 4.68 -14.30
N THR A 97 38.73 4.69 -13.08
CA THR A 97 39.71 3.70 -12.64
C THR A 97 39.61 3.41 -11.15
N ILE A 98 39.56 2.12 -10.80
CA ILE A 98 39.66 1.63 -9.42
C ILE A 98 40.86 0.69 -9.38
N ASP A 99 41.93 1.08 -8.70
CA ASP A 99 43.19 0.31 -8.70
C ASP A 99 43.17 -0.91 -7.76
N ASP A 100 44.19 -1.75 -7.88
CA ASP A 100 44.37 -2.98 -7.11
C ASP A 100 44.12 -2.79 -5.61
N ARG A 101 43.28 -3.65 -5.04
CA ARG A 101 42.99 -3.70 -3.59
C ARG A 101 42.40 -2.42 -3.00
N ALA A 102 41.82 -1.53 -3.80
CA ALA A 102 41.22 -0.27 -3.34
C ALA A 102 40.33 -0.44 -2.10
N PHE A 103 39.49 -1.48 -2.04
CA PHE A 103 38.58 -1.80 -0.93
C PHE A 103 38.81 -3.19 -0.33
N SER A 104 40.04 -3.73 -0.44
CA SER A 104 40.37 -5.02 0.17
C SER A 104 40.30 -4.96 1.70
N ASP A 105 39.78 -6.01 2.35
CA ASP A 105 39.55 -6.12 3.80
C ASP A 105 38.47 -5.15 4.34
N CYS A 106 37.52 -4.75 3.47
CA CYS A 106 36.27 -4.06 3.86
C CYS A 106 35.15 -5.07 4.11
N VAL A 107 35.28 -5.83 5.20
CA VAL A 107 34.44 -7.02 5.47
C VAL A 107 32.94 -6.76 5.65
N MET A 108 32.52 -5.52 5.94
CA MET A 108 31.10 -5.14 6.09
C MET A 108 30.50 -4.56 4.80
N LEU A 109 31.31 -4.33 3.77
CA LEU A 109 30.84 -3.81 2.48
C LEU A 109 30.27 -5.00 1.71
N GLY A 110 28.96 -5.25 1.84
CA GLY A 110 28.29 -6.41 1.22
C GLY A 110 27.96 -6.23 -0.26
N LYS A 111 27.83 -4.98 -0.72
CA LYS A 111 27.59 -4.66 -2.13
C LYS A 111 28.31 -3.38 -2.56
N VAL A 112 28.57 -3.27 -3.87
CA VAL A 112 29.05 -2.02 -4.48
C VAL A 112 28.41 -1.76 -5.83
N TYR A 113 28.06 -0.50 -6.07
CA TYR A 113 27.63 0.01 -7.37
C TYR A 113 28.85 0.60 -8.08
N ILE A 114 29.20 0.05 -9.24
CA ILE A 114 30.34 0.50 -10.06
C ILE A 114 29.80 1.25 -11.29
N PRO A 115 30.04 2.57 -11.39
CA PRO A 115 29.59 3.38 -12.52
C PRO A 115 30.08 2.88 -13.89
N ALA A 116 29.27 3.09 -14.92
CA ALA A 116 29.62 2.68 -16.29
C ALA A 116 30.84 3.41 -16.86
N SER A 117 31.16 4.59 -16.30
CA SER A 117 32.37 5.35 -16.60
C SER A 117 33.66 4.61 -16.23
N VAL A 118 33.59 3.63 -15.32
CA VAL A 118 34.74 2.84 -14.88
C VAL A 118 35.17 1.87 -15.98
N THR A 119 36.37 2.11 -16.49
CA THR A 119 36.98 1.31 -17.56
C THR A 119 37.98 0.28 -17.04
N PHE A 120 38.32 0.34 -15.76
CA PHE A 120 39.29 -0.56 -15.14
C PHE A 120 38.99 -0.76 -13.65
N VAL A 121 38.94 -2.03 -13.23
CA VAL A 121 38.87 -2.46 -11.83
C VAL A 121 40.05 -3.42 -11.57
N GLY A 122 40.95 -3.01 -10.69
CA GLY A 122 42.20 -3.70 -10.38
C GLY A 122 42.01 -4.96 -9.54
N ASP A 123 43.02 -5.82 -9.51
CA ASP A 123 42.93 -7.14 -8.89
C ASP A 123 42.64 -7.03 -7.37
N GLY A 124 41.60 -7.74 -6.94
CA GLY A 124 41.16 -7.76 -5.55
C GLY A 124 40.64 -6.41 -5.03
N ALA A 125 40.22 -5.50 -5.91
CA ALA A 125 39.68 -4.20 -5.52
C ALA A 125 38.48 -4.30 -4.58
N PHE A 126 37.59 -5.28 -4.79
CA PHE A 126 36.36 -5.50 -4.03
C PHE A 126 36.14 -6.96 -3.66
N GLY A 127 35.39 -7.20 -2.58
CA GLY A 127 34.91 -8.54 -2.24
C GLY A 127 35.95 -9.46 -1.62
N TYR A 128 37.13 -8.97 -1.21
CA TYR A 128 38.19 -9.81 -0.64
C TYR A 128 38.62 -9.39 0.75
N TYR A 129 38.93 -10.36 1.61
CA TYR A 129 39.58 -10.14 2.92
C TYR A 129 40.77 -11.09 3.13
N CYS A 130 41.65 -10.76 4.08
CA CYS A 130 42.75 -11.64 4.48
C CYS A 130 42.27 -12.65 5.54
N GLY A 131 42.37 -13.95 5.24
CA GLY A 131 42.04 -15.01 6.20
C GLY A 131 43.05 -15.11 7.35
N GLU A 132 42.65 -15.73 8.46
CA GLU A 132 43.44 -15.82 9.70
C GLU A 132 44.80 -16.53 9.56
N ASP A 133 45.00 -17.28 8.47
CA ASP A 133 46.18 -18.13 8.23
C ASP A 133 47.19 -17.56 7.20
N ASP A 134 47.05 -16.29 6.79
CA ASP A 134 48.01 -15.53 5.94
C ASP A 134 48.35 -16.17 4.57
N ASN A 135 47.59 -17.17 4.12
CA ASN A 135 47.89 -17.95 2.90
C ASN A 135 46.91 -17.75 1.73
N GLY A 136 46.04 -16.74 1.76
CA GLY A 136 45.20 -16.40 0.61
C GLY A 136 44.22 -15.26 0.89
N TYR A 137 43.87 -14.53 -0.18
CA TYR A 137 42.71 -13.64 -0.20
C TYR A 137 41.45 -14.50 -0.36
N LEU A 138 40.50 -14.37 0.56
CA LEU A 138 39.21 -15.06 0.52
C LEU A 138 38.13 -14.09 0.04
N LEU A 139 37.18 -14.60 -0.74
CA LEU A 139 36.00 -13.83 -1.14
C LEU A 139 35.10 -13.62 0.08
N ILE A 140 34.52 -12.43 0.23
CA ILE A 140 33.48 -12.14 1.21
C ILE A 140 32.22 -12.89 0.77
N ASP A 141 31.67 -13.71 1.65
CA ASP A 141 30.43 -14.43 1.38
C ASP A 141 29.30 -13.44 1.06
N ASP A 142 28.48 -13.78 0.06
CA ASP A 142 27.35 -12.98 -0.42
C ASP A 142 27.71 -11.56 -0.93
N PHE A 143 28.99 -11.30 -1.27
CA PHE A 143 29.38 -10.03 -1.88
C PHE A 143 28.82 -9.88 -3.29
N ALA A 144 28.23 -8.71 -3.57
CA ALA A 144 27.58 -8.42 -4.84
C ALA A 144 28.16 -7.18 -5.54
N ILE A 145 28.27 -7.24 -6.86
CA ILE A 145 28.61 -6.10 -7.72
C ILE A 145 27.41 -5.73 -8.56
N TYR A 146 27.08 -4.45 -8.57
CA TYR A 146 26.08 -3.85 -9.45
C TYR A 146 26.79 -3.01 -10.51
N GLY A 147 26.49 -3.20 -11.80
CA GLY A 147 27.11 -2.45 -12.90
C GLY A 147 26.45 -2.70 -14.26
N ASN A 148 26.76 -1.89 -15.27
CA ASN A 148 26.21 -2.07 -16.62
C ASN A 148 26.84 -3.27 -17.34
N GLU A 149 26.10 -3.91 -18.24
CA GLU A 149 26.66 -4.93 -19.13
C GLU A 149 27.76 -4.38 -20.03
N GLY A 150 28.75 -5.21 -20.35
CA GLY A 150 29.90 -4.87 -21.16
C GLY A 150 30.90 -3.93 -20.48
N THR A 151 30.75 -3.66 -19.19
CA THR A 151 31.65 -2.77 -18.44
C THR A 151 32.73 -3.51 -17.67
N ALA A 152 33.71 -2.76 -17.16
CA ALA A 152 34.74 -3.31 -16.28
C ALA A 152 34.18 -3.89 -14.97
N ALA A 153 32.97 -3.48 -14.57
CA ALA A 153 32.28 -4.04 -13.41
C ALA A 153 31.85 -5.49 -13.66
N GLU A 154 31.21 -5.76 -14.81
CA GLU A 154 30.82 -7.11 -15.23
C GLU A 154 32.05 -7.99 -15.42
N GLU A 155 33.08 -7.48 -16.11
CA GLU A 155 34.33 -8.21 -16.33
C GLU A 155 34.99 -8.59 -15.01
N TYR A 156 35.05 -7.66 -14.06
CA TYR A 156 35.62 -7.92 -12.73
C TYR A 156 34.78 -8.94 -11.95
N ALA A 157 33.46 -8.82 -11.93
CA ALA A 157 32.60 -9.75 -11.23
C ALA A 157 32.73 -11.18 -11.79
N TYR A 158 32.66 -11.31 -13.12
CA TYR A 158 32.82 -12.57 -13.84
C TYR A 158 34.19 -13.21 -13.61
N LYS A 159 35.27 -12.42 -13.65
CA LYS A 159 36.64 -12.91 -13.44
C LYS A 159 36.84 -13.48 -12.03
N ASN A 160 36.13 -12.95 -11.05
CA ASN A 160 36.33 -13.25 -9.63
C ASN A 160 35.25 -14.15 -9.02
N ASP A 161 34.31 -14.66 -9.83
CA ASP A 161 33.17 -15.48 -9.39
C ASP A 161 32.29 -14.76 -8.35
N ILE A 162 32.06 -13.47 -8.57
CA ILE A 162 31.24 -12.59 -7.72
C ILE A 162 29.86 -12.44 -8.37
N ALA A 163 28.80 -12.42 -7.57
CA ALA A 163 27.45 -12.16 -8.05
C ALA A 163 27.39 -10.78 -8.75
N PHE A 164 26.98 -10.77 -10.01
CA PHE A 164 26.83 -9.57 -10.80
C PHE A 164 25.36 -9.28 -11.07
N TYR A 165 24.92 -8.10 -10.69
CA TYR A 165 23.58 -7.59 -10.93
C TYR A 165 23.67 -6.44 -11.93
N ARG A 166 22.82 -6.47 -12.95
CA ARG A 166 22.79 -5.40 -13.95
C ARG A 166 22.31 -4.13 -13.28
N TYR A 167 23.09 -3.07 -13.45
CA TYR A 167 22.66 -1.71 -13.26
C TYR A 167 21.65 -1.43 -14.39
N SER A 168 20.40 -1.10 -14.05
CA SER A 168 19.60 -0.33 -15.00
C SER A 168 20.27 1.05 -15.05
N ALA A 169 20.22 1.76 -16.17
CA ALA A 169 20.71 3.14 -16.24
C ALA A 169 19.95 4.11 -15.30
N TYR A 170 19.11 3.57 -14.41
CA TYR A 170 17.98 4.18 -13.77
C TYR A 170 17.75 3.63 -12.35
N ALA A 171 18.82 3.39 -11.59
CA ALA A 171 18.76 3.17 -10.14
C ALA A 171 19.41 4.36 -9.42
N PRO A 172 18.87 4.85 -8.29
CA PRO A 172 19.37 6.08 -7.68
C PRO A 172 20.71 5.83 -7.02
N ASN A 173 21.65 6.75 -7.25
CA ASN A 173 22.90 6.84 -6.48
C ASN A 173 22.74 7.75 -5.23
N LYS A 174 21.50 8.03 -4.77
CA LYS A 174 21.21 8.86 -3.59
C LYS A 174 19.92 8.43 -2.87
N GLU A 175 19.88 8.70 -1.56
CA GLU A 175 18.63 8.70 -0.76
C GLU A 175 17.67 9.78 -1.29
N GLY A 176 16.43 9.40 -1.62
CA GLY A 176 15.30 10.33 -1.79
C GLY A 176 14.95 10.79 -3.23
N ASP A 177 15.44 10.12 -4.27
CA ASP A 177 15.15 10.55 -5.65
C ASP A 177 13.92 9.81 -6.25
N PHE A 178 12.97 10.60 -6.79
CA PHE A 178 11.78 10.15 -7.55
C PHE A 178 12.11 10.00 -9.04
N TRP A 179 11.34 9.15 -9.76
CA TRP A 179 11.61 8.72 -11.14
C TRP A 179 10.45 9.05 -12.07
N HIS A 180 10.74 9.43 -13.32
CA HIS A 180 9.75 9.35 -14.42
C HIS A 180 10.44 9.01 -15.77
N TYR A 181 9.68 8.42 -16.70
CA TYR A 181 10.16 8.02 -18.05
C TYR A 181 9.59 9.00 -19.08
N SER A 182 10.45 9.68 -19.83
CA SER A 182 10.04 10.64 -20.87
C SER A 182 10.92 10.44 -22.11
N ASP A 183 10.30 10.39 -23.28
CA ASP A 183 10.97 10.28 -24.59
C ASP A 183 12.01 9.12 -24.72
N GLY A 184 11.84 8.03 -23.97
CA GLY A 184 12.72 6.85 -24.04
C GLY A 184 13.88 6.85 -23.04
N GLU A 185 13.92 7.78 -22.10
CA GLU A 185 14.94 7.86 -21.04
C GLU A 185 14.27 8.05 -19.66
N ILE A 186 14.86 7.49 -18.59
CA ILE A 186 14.41 7.73 -17.21
C ILE A 186 15.18 8.90 -16.60
N VAL A 187 14.43 9.85 -16.06
CA VAL A 187 14.91 11.10 -15.48
C VAL A 187 14.78 11.01 -13.95
N VAL A 188 15.84 11.39 -13.24
CA VAL A 188 15.96 11.35 -11.78
C VAL A 188 15.73 12.75 -11.21
N TRP A 189 14.78 12.92 -10.29
CA TRP A 189 14.57 14.17 -9.57
C TRP A 189 15.43 14.25 -8.32
N GLU A 190 16.14 15.37 -8.11
CA GLU A 190 16.52 15.80 -6.75
C GLU A 190 15.31 16.52 -6.15
N VAL A 191 14.61 15.90 -5.21
CA VAL A 191 13.56 16.60 -4.47
C VAL A 191 14.19 17.47 -3.38
N SER A 192 14.31 18.76 -3.66
CA SER A 192 14.42 19.77 -2.60
C SER A 192 13.04 20.15 -2.09
N LEU A 193 12.90 20.36 -0.78
CA LEU A 193 11.68 20.86 -0.09
C LEU A 193 10.96 22.04 -0.79
N GLU A 194 11.65 22.80 -1.64
CA GLU A 194 11.07 23.90 -2.44
C GLU A 194 10.10 23.40 -3.54
N HIS A 195 10.14 22.15 -3.98
CA HIS A 195 9.19 21.61 -4.97
C HIS A 195 7.84 21.21 -4.34
N PHE A 196 7.85 20.69 -3.11
CA PHE A 196 6.62 20.40 -2.35
C PHE A 196 5.86 21.68 -1.93
N THR A 197 6.58 22.78 -1.71
CA THR A 197 6.00 24.09 -1.37
C THR A 197 5.83 25.01 -2.59
N GLY A 198 6.31 24.56 -3.76
CA GLY A 198 6.37 25.33 -5.01
C GLY A 198 5.37 24.92 -6.07
N VAL A 199 4.60 23.84 -5.84
CA VAL A 199 3.25 23.78 -6.39
C VAL A 199 2.52 24.93 -5.73
N GLU A 200 2.39 26.06 -6.43
CA GLU A 200 1.30 26.97 -6.12
C GLU A 200 0.02 26.14 -6.32
N PHE A 201 -0.43 25.50 -5.24
CA PHE A 201 -1.80 25.03 -5.10
C PHE A 201 -2.65 26.31 -5.17
N THR A 202 -2.97 26.71 -6.40
CA THR A 202 -3.87 27.82 -6.69
C THR A 202 -5.32 27.49 -6.36
N GLY A 203 -5.57 26.35 -5.70
CA GLY A 203 -6.85 25.98 -5.13
C GLY A 203 -7.17 26.85 -3.91
N GLU A 204 -7.53 28.11 -4.15
CA GLU A 204 -8.45 28.79 -3.24
C GLU A 204 -9.67 27.87 -3.08
N THR A 205 -9.91 27.33 -1.90
CA THR A 205 -11.29 26.96 -1.53
C THR A 205 -12.16 28.20 -1.76
N GLN A 206 -13.46 28.03 -2.00
CA GLN A 206 -14.35 29.17 -2.29
C GLN A 206 -14.34 30.30 -1.21
N MET A 207 -13.61 30.14 -0.10
CA MET A 207 -13.42 31.12 0.96
C MET A 207 -11.97 31.56 1.26
N GLY A 208 -10.95 31.09 0.53
CA GLY A 208 -9.61 31.70 0.56
C GLY A 208 -8.74 31.44 1.81
N ARG A 209 -8.86 30.27 2.46
CA ARG A 209 -7.86 29.76 3.42
C ARG A 209 -7.11 28.56 2.83
N SER A 210 -5.82 28.47 3.18
CA SER A 210 -4.87 27.43 2.72
C SER A 210 -5.13 26.10 3.41
N LEU A 211 -4.87 24.98 2.71
CA LEU A 211 -4.83 23.61 3.28
C LEU A 211 -3.78 23.44 4.40
N ASP A 212 -2.90 24.43 4.56
CA ASP A 212 -1.80 24.47 5.54
C ASP A 212 -2.18 25.19 6.86
N HIS A 213 -3.47 25.23 7.21
CA HIS A 213 -3.98 25.99 8.37
C HIS A 213 -3.72 25.25 9.69
N ASP A 214 -2.89 25.83 10.56
CA ASP A 214 -2.61 25.29 11.89
C ASP A 214 -3.66 25.76 12.90
N PHE A 215 -4.58 24.88 13.28
CA PHE A 215 -5.63 25.16 14.26
C PHE A 215 -5.03 25.47 15.65
N ASP A 216 -5.09 26.74 16.04
CA ASP A 216 -4.49 27.24 17.28
C ASP A 216 -5.54 27.55 18.37
N GLU A 217 -5.11 28.13 19.49
CA GLU A 217 -6.01 28.47 20.61
C GLU A 217 -7.04 29.57 20.23
N GLU A 218 -6.72 30.41 19.23
CA GLU A 218 -7.63 31.45 18.74
C GLU A 218 -8.75 30.83 17.90
N ASP A 219 -8.45 29.83 17.07
CA ASP A 219 -9.45 29.08 16.29
C ASP A 219 -10.39 28.28 17.19
N GLU A 220 -9.87 27.61 18.23
CA GLU A 220 -10.70 26.92 19.24
C GLU A 220 -11.66 27.88 19.92
N SER A 221 -11.16 29.05 20.32
CA SER A 221 -11.97 30.09 20.94
C SER A 221 -13.03 30.63 19.97
N TYR A 222 -12.70 30.73 18.68
CA TYR A 222 -13.64 31.15 17.64
C TYR A 222 -14.75 30.12 17.43
N ILE A 223 -14.39 28.84 17.32
CA ILE A 223 -15.32 27.71 17.23
C ILE A 223 -16.24 27.70 18.44
N ALA A 224 -15.72 27.76 19.66
CA ALA A 224 -16.55 27.78 20.86
C ALA A 224 -17.56 28.95 20.86
N ASN A 225 -17.12 30.15 20.45
CA ASN A 225 -17.99 31.32 20.38
C ASN A 225 -19.09 31.17 19.32
N ILE A 226 -18.76 30.71 18.11
CA ILE A 226 -19.77 30.57 17.05
C ILE A 226 -20.79 29.47 17.38
N LEU A 227 -20.38 28.39 18.06
CA LEU A 227 -21.29 27.36 18.58
C LEU A 227 -22.24 27.94 19.64
N GLU A 228 -21.73 28.75 20.57
CA GLU A 228 -22.53 29.42 21.61
C GLU A 228 -23.54 30.41 21.00
N GLU A 229 -23.09 31.28 20.09
CA GLU A 229 -23.95 32.26 19.40
C GLU A 229 -25.05 31.57 18.58
N THR A 230 -24.70 30.50 17.85
CA THR A 230 -25.66 29.73 17.06
C THR A 230 -26.69 29.04 17.95
N THR A 231 -26.27 28.51 19.09
CA THR A 231 -27.17 27.91 20.09
C THR A 231 -28.16 28.96 20.64
N ALA A 232 -27.69 30.18 20.90
CA ALA A 232 -28.55 31.27 21.35
C ALA A 232 -29.59 31.64 20.29
N LEU A 233 -29.19 31.77 19.02
CA LEU A 233 -30.09 32.07 17.91
C LEU A 233 -31.19 31.02 17.74
N ILE A 234 -30.87 29.75 17.95
CA ILE A 234 -31.86 28.65 17.94
C ILE A 234 -32.85 28.79 19.09
N LYS A 235 -32.36 29.04 20.31
CA LYS A 235 -33.21 29.14 21.51
C LYS A 235 -34.13 30.35 21.48
N GLU A 236 -33.64 31.48 20.99
CA GLU A 236 -34.38 32.74 20.95
C GLU A 236 -35.25 32.85 19.68
N GLY A 237 -34.86 32.17 18.60
CA GLY A 237 -35.63 32.09 17.34
C GLY A 237 -35.71 33.41 16.59
N GLU A 238 -34.75 34.31 16.77
CA GLU A 238 -34.86 35.72 16.38
C GLU A 238 -34.41 36.01 14.93
N ASP A 239 -33.42 35.29 14.41
CA ASP A 239 -32.83 35.57 13.09
C ASP A 239 -32.38 34.28 12.38
N PHE A 240 -33.21 33.81 11.44
CA PHE A 240 -32.94 32.60 10.66
C PHE A 240 -31.75 32.76 9.71
N ASP A 241 -31.58 33.95 9.11
CA ASP A 241 -30.50 34.18 8.16
C ASP A 241 -29.16 34.17 8.89
N ALA A 242 -29.07 34.80 10.07
CA ALA A 242 -27.87 34.74 10.91
C ALA A 242 -27.57 33.31 11.39
N PHE A 243 -28.59 32.58 11.85
CA PHE A 243 -28.43 31.18 12.25
C PHE A 243 -27.95 30.31 11.07
N TRP A 244 -28.50 30.50 9.88
CA TRP A 244 -28.14 29.73 8.69
C TRP A 244 -26.71 30.03 8.23
N GLN A 245 -26.28 31.29 8.29
CA GLN A 245 -24.89 31.66 8.00
C GLN A 245 -23.91 31.04 9.00
N ASN A 246 -24.21 31.08 10.29
CA ASN A 246 -23.34 30.44 11.29
C ASN A 246 -23.31 28.91 11.12
N ASN A 247 -24.45 28.28 10.75
CA ASN A 247 -24.49 26.84 10.50
C ASN A 247 -23.60 26.43 9.32
N ILE A 248 -23.60 27.23 8.24
CA ILE A 248 -22.68 27.05 7.10
C ILE A 248 -21.22 27.18 7.56
N GLU A 249 -20.91 28.21 8.35
CA GLU A 249 -19.55 28.44 8.85
C GLU A 249 -19.06 27.28 9.72
N ILE A 250 -19.90 26.78 10.62
CA ILE A 250 -19.58 25.61 11.46
C ILE A 250 -19.34 24.36 10.61
N TYR A 251 -20.13 24.15 9.55
CA TYR A 251 -19.92 23.03 8.63
C TYR A 251 -18.57 23.14 7.89
N ASN A 252 -18.20 24.34 7.44
CA ASN A 252 -16.93 24.57 6.77
C ASN A 252 -15.74 24.34 7.72
N LEU A 253 -15.79 24.91 8.94
CA LEU A 253 -14.76 24.73 9.96
C LEU A 253 -14.59 23.26 10.34
N LYS A 254 -15.68 22.49 10.42
CA LYS A 254 -15.62 21.04 10.67
C LYS A 254 -14.82 20.33 9.58
N ASN A 255 -15.10 20.62 8.31
CA ASN A 255 -14.40 19.96 7.20
C ASN A 255 -12.92 20.35 7.18
N GLU A 256 -12.60 21.63 7.44
CA GLU A 256 -11.21 22.09 7.59
C GLU A 256 -10.50 21.36 8.73
N LEU A 257 -11.17 21.17 9.87
CA LEU A 257 -10.64 20.44 11.01
C LEU A 257 -10.43 18.95 10.71
N GLU A 258 -11.36 18.31 10.00
CA GLU A 258 -11.23 16.91 9.54
C GLU A 258 -10.04 16.73 8.59
N THR A 259 -9.85 17.64 7.65
CA THR A 259 -8.66 17.65 6.78
C THR A 259 -7.38 17.91 7.56
N ALA A 260 -7.40 18.82 8.55
CA ALA A 260 -6.25 19.06 9.41
C ALA A 260 -5.91 17.84 10.28
N ILE A 261 -6.90 17.09 10.75
CA ILE A 261 -6.72 15.82 11.46
C ILE A 261 -6.11 14.79 10.53
N GLU A 262 -6.62 14.64 9.31
CA GLU A 262 -6.08 13.71 8.32
C GLU A 262 -4.60 14.02 8.01
N TYR A 263 -4.28 15.29 7.81
CA TYR A 263 -2.91 15.75 7.60
C TYR A 263 -2.03 15.56 8.84
N CYS A 264 -2.53 15.89 10.04
CA CYS A 264 -1.79 15.73 11.30
C CYS A 264 -1.57 14.25 11.64
N SER A 265 -2.53 13.38 11.31
CA SER A 265 -2.41 11.93 11.37
C SER A 265 -1.34 11.44 10.41
N TYR A 266 -1.32 11.94 9.18
CA TYR A 266 -0.28 11.65 8.20
C TYR A 266 1.10 12.15 8.65
N GLU A 267 1.23 13.37 9.18
CA GLU A 267 2.48 13.89 9.74
C GLU A 267 2.94 13.10 10.97
N PHE A 268 2.00 12.75 11.87
CA PHE A 268 2.30 11.92 13.03
C PHE A 268 2.83 10.57 12.59
N TYR A 269 2.19 10.00 11.57
CA TYR A 269 2.57 8.76 10.94
C TYR A 269 3.99 8.84 10.34
N MET A 270 4.28 9.86 9.54
CA MET A 270 5.57 10.02 8.86
C MET A 270 6.74 10.31 9.81
N TYR A 271 6.51 11.03 10.91
CA TYR A 271 7.59 11.61 11.72
C TYR A 271 7.61 11.15 13.18
N GLY A 272 6.56 10.51 13.69
CA GLY A 272 6.54 9.81 14.98
C GLY A 272 6.88 10.67 16.20
N THR A 273 6.64 11.99 16.16
CA THR A 273 7.04 12.88 17.26
C THR A 273 5.91 13.09 18.28
N SER A 274 6.25 13.15 19.57
CA SER A 274 5.28 13.38 20.66
C SER A 274 4.47 14.66 20.49
N ASN A 275 5.08 15.70 19.90
CA ASN A 275 4.41 16.99 19.71
C ASN A 275 3.30 16.91 18.65
N ILE A 276 3.40 16.01 17.67
CA ILE A 276 2.36 15.83 16.66
C ILE A 276 1.22 14.98 17.24
N ARG A 277 1.51 14.01 18.13
CA ARG A 277 0.46 13.27 18.86
C ARG A 277 -0.39 14.20 19.74
N ASP A 278 0.26 15.05 20.53
CA ASP A 278 -0.45 16.00 21.40
C ASP A 278 -1.32 16.97 20.57
N ARG A 279 -0.86 17.34 19.37
CA ARG A 279 -1.62 18.15 18.41
C ARG A 279 -2.80 17.37 17.86
N LEU A 280 -2.60 16.13 17.44
CA LEU A 280 -3.65 15.26 16.91
C LEU A 280 -4.76 15.02 17.95
N ASP A 281 -4.40 14.63 19.18
CA ASP A 281 -5.36 14.40 20.28
C ASP A 281 -6.22 15.65 20.53
N ARG A 282 -5.59 16.84 20.52
CA ARG A 282 -6.29 18.13 20.68
C ARG A 282 -7.28 18.40 19.53
N LEU A 283 -6.90 18.13 18.29
CA LEU A 283 -7.77 18.33 17.13
C LEU A 283 -8.95 17.35 17.14
N GLU A 284 -8.70 16.08 17.50
CA GLU A 284 -9.72 15.05 17.64
C GLU A 284 -10.72 15.39 18.77
N ASP A 285 -10.23 15.89 19.90
CA ASP A 285 -11.07 16.39 21.01
C ASP A 285 -11.97 17.54 20.53
N LEU A 286 -11.43 18.51 19.78
CA LEU A 286 -12.18 19.63 19.24
C LEU A 286 -13.25 19.16 18.24
N LEU A 287 -12.91 18.23 17.36
CA LEU A 287 -13.85 17.64 16.40
C LEU A 287 -14.96 16.88 17.13
N LEU A 288 -14.61 16.14 18.18
CA LEU A 288 -15.56 15.43 19.04
C LEU A 288 -16.51 16.41 19.73
N GLU A 289 -16.03 17.53 20.26
CA GLU A 289 -16.87 18.58 20.84
C GLU A 289 -17.85 19.17 19.81
N MET A 290 -17.38 19.46 18.60
CA MET A 290 -18.25 19.94 17.51
C MET A 290 -19.31 18.91 17.11
N LYS A 291 -18.94 17.62 17.03
CA LYS A 291 -19.87 16.51 16.75
C LYS A 291 -20.93 16.37 17.85
N LYS A 292 -20.52 16.39 19.12
CA LYS A 292 -21.42 16.36 20.30
C LYS A 292 -22.38 17.56 20.28
N TRP A 293 -21.88 18.76 20.01
CA TRP A 293 -22.71 19.95 19.87
C TRP A 293 -23.74 19.78 18.75
N ARG A 294 -23.31 19.35 17.56
CA ARG A 294 -24.19 19.14 16.40
C ARG A 294 -25.30 18.14 16.67
N ASN A 295 -25.00 17.05 17.37
CA ASN A 295 -25.97 16.02 17.71
C ASN A 295 -27.01 16.57 18.71
N GLY A 296 -26.57 17.29 19.75
CA GLY A 296 -27.46 17.92 20.73
C GLY A 296 -28.37 19.05 20.19
N LEU A 297 -28.12 19.56 18.97
CA LEU A 297 -28.94 20.62 18.36
C LEU A 297 -30.31 20.16 17.92
N GLN A 298 -30.47 18.88 17.59
CA GLN A 298 -31.69 18.43 16.92
C GLN A 298 -32.93 18.73 17.79
N ARG A 299 -32.81 18.51 19.10
CA ARG A 299 -33.87 18.79 20.09
C ARG A 299 -34.11 20.27 20.31
N GLU A 300 -33.07 21.09 20.30
CA GLU A 300 -33.18 22.55 20.40
C GLU A 300 -33.83 23.14 19.14
N LEU A 301 -33.47 22.65 17.95
CA LEU A 301 -34.07 23.04 16.67
C LEU A 301 -35.56 22.67 16.61
N TYR A 302 -35.93 21.49 17.11
CA TYR A 302 -37.33 21.08 17.20
C TYR A 302 -38.15 21.97 18.14
N ASN A 303 -37.57 22.41 19.26
CA ASN A 303 -38.23 23.29 20.21
C ASN A 303 -38.17 24.77 19.82
N SER A 304 -37.41 25.12 18.78
CA SER A 304 -37.22 26.49 18.31
C SER A 304 -38.36 27.00 17.43
N ALA A 305 -38.36 28.32 17.17
CA ALA A 305 -39.20 28.93 16.15
C ALA A 305 -38.86 28.47 14.72
N PHE A 306 -37.71 27.82 14.50
CA PHE A 306 -37.27 27.31 13.20
C PHE A 306 -37.81 25.90 12.88
N LYS A 307 -38.52 25.23 13.80
CA LYS A 307 -39.08 23.87 13.61
C LYS A 307 -39.78 23.72 12.25
N SER A 308 -40.70 24.62 11.92
CA SER A 308 -41.47 24.55 10.67
C SER A 308 -40.62 24.74 9.41
N THR A 309 -39.48 25.42 9.52
CA THR A 309 -38.56 25.65 8.41
C THR A 309 -37.70 24.42 8.14
N TYR A 310 -37.23 23.75 9.20
CA TYR A 310 -36.35 22.58 9.09
C TYR A 310 -37.08 21.28 8.82
N PHE A 311 -38.17 21.03 9.55
CA PHE A 311 -38.86 19.76 9.49
C PHE A 311 -40.04 19.74 8.50
N GLY A 312 -40.44 20.90 7.96
CA GLY A 312 -41.36 21.00 6.82
C GLY A 312 -42.63 20.16 6.95
N ASP A 313 -42.83 19.23 6.01
CA ASP A 313 -43.96 18.29 5.93
C ASP A 313 -43.75 16.99 6.73
N ALA A 314 -42.62 16.83 7.43
CA ALA A 314 -42.36 15.65 8.25
C ALA A 314 -43.37 15.55 9.39
N THR A 315 -43.82 14.32 9.65
CA THR A 315 -44.71 14.01 10.77
C THR A 315 -43.96 14.13 12.09
N ASP A 316 -44.68 14.42 13.18
CA ASP A 316 -44.05 14.46 14.51
C ASP A 316 -43.42 13.11 14.87
N GLU A 317 -43.91 11.97 14.35
CA GLU A 317 -43.29 10.64 14.51
C GLU A 317 -41.95 10.50 13.75
N GLU A 318 -41.86 10.98 12.51
CA GLU A 318 -40.59 11.00 11.75
C GLU A 318 -39.55 11.93 12.39
N ILE A 319 -40.01 13.04 12.97
CA ILE A 319 -39.14 13.98 13.68
C ILE A 319 -38.75 13.41 15.05
N GLU A 320 -39.66 12.78 15.79
CA GLU A 320 -39.35 12.12 17.06
C GLU A 320 -38.32 10.99 16.86
N ALA A 321 -38.41 10.21 15.78
CA ALA A 321 -37.39 9.21 15.44
C ALA A 321 -36.01 9.84 15.13
N LEU A 322 -35.97 11.02 14.50
CA LEU A 322 -34.71 11.77 14.32
C LEU A 322 -34.17 12.30 15.65
N LEU A 323 -35.04 12.85 16.50
CA LEU A 323 -34.70 13.40 17.82
C LEU A 323 -34.31 12.35 18.87
N GLU A 324 -34.68 11.10 18.64
CA GLU A 324 -34.19 9.95 19.39
C GLU A 324 -32.74 9.60 19.02
N GLY A 325 -32.22 10.14 17.92
CA GLY A 325 -30.84 10.01 17.44
C GLY A 325 -29.79 10.84 18.19
N ASP A 326 -29.98 11.07 19.48
CA ASP A 326 -28.86 11.38 20.38
C ASP A 326 -28.17 10.03 20.69
N ALA A 327 -26.96 9.84 20.15
CA ALA A 327 -26.13 8.71 20.56
C ALA A 327 -25.93 8.75 22.09
N PRO A 328 -26.25 7.67 22.84
CA PRO A 328 -26.07 7.63 24.28
C PRO A 328 -24.58 7.80 24.61
N ASP A 329 -24.25 8.27 25.81
CA ASP A 329 -22.85 8.36 26.26
C ASP A 329 -22.12 7.01 26.07
N GLU A 330 -22.83 5.91 26.31
CA GLU A 330 -22.38 4.52 26.07
C GLU A 330 -21.91 4.30 24.63
N TYR A 331 -22.56 4.87 23.60
CA TYR A 331 -22.12 4.75 22.21
C TYR A 331 -20.74 5.35 21.99
N TYR A 332 -20.47 6.53 22.54
CA TYR A 332 -19.15 7.16 22.45
C TYR A 332 -18.11 6.44 23.32
N GLU A 333 -18.52 5.87 24.46
CA GLU A 333 -17.66 5.03 25.28
C GLU A 333 -17.23 3.77 24.53
N TYR A 334 -18.15 3.07 23.85
CA TYR A 334 -17.83 1.90 23.02
C TYR A 334 -17.00 2.26 21.79
N GLN A 335 -17.27 3.40 21.15
CA GLN A 335 -16.42 3.90 20.06
C GLN A 335 -14.99 4.19 20.53
N ALA A 336 -14.83 4.85 21.69
CA ALA A 336 -13.52 5.12 22.28
C ALA A 336 -12.82 3.82 22.70
N GLN A 337 -13.54 2.87 23.31
CA GLN A 337 -13.01 1.56 23.68
C GLN A 337 -12.51 0.80 22.44
N MET A 338 -13.25 0.84 21.33
CA MET A 338 -12.83 0.21 20.08
C MET A 338 -11.52 0.82 19.57
N ASN A 339 -11.39 2.15 19.59
CA ASN A 339 -10.15 2.84 19.21
C ASN A 339 -8.97 2.50 20.13
N ASP A 340 -9.20 2.42 21.45
CA ASP A 340 -8.18 2.03 22.43
C ASP A 340 -7.69 0.60 22.17
N VAL A 341 -8.61 -0.32 21.89
CA VAL A 341 -8.29 -1.72 21.55
C VAL A 341 -7.46 -1.79 20.27
N LEU A 342 -7.84 -1.07 19.21
CA LEU A 342 -7.08 -1.00 17.95
C LEU A 342 -5.67 -0.43 18.18
N SER A 343 -5.56 0.64 18.99
CA SER A 343 -4.26 1.20 19.34
C SER A 343 -3.39 0.22 20.11
N GLU A 344 -3.94 -0.51 21.09
CA GLU A 344 -3.17 -1.48 21.85
C GLU A 344 -2.80 -2.71 21.01
N TYR A 345 -3.72 -3.17 20.17
CA TYR A 345 -3.50 -4.27 19.25
C TYR A 345 -2.33 -3.99 18.30
N SER A 346 -2.30 -2.78 17.72
CA SER A 346 -1.22 -2.37 16.82
C SER A 346 0.15 -2.18 17.50
N MET A 347 0.17 -1.96 18.82
CA MET A 347 1.41 -1.94 19.61
C MET A 347 1.85 -3.33 20.08
N THR A 348 0.99 -4.34 19.94
CA THR A 348 1.30 -5.72 20.32
C THR A 348 2.07 -6.39 19.19
N ASP A 349 3.13 -7.13 19.51
CA ASP A 349 3.79 -7.99 18.52
C ASP A 349 2.87 -9.20 18.26
N TYR A 350 1.90 -9.01 17.38
CA TYR A 350 0.83 -9.97 17.13
C TYR A 350 1.28 -11.17 16.28
N TYR A 351 2.49 -11.12 15.73
CA TYR A 351 3.14 -12.28 15.11
C TYR A 351 3.85 -13.16 16.14
N ASP A 352 4.07 -12.66 17.36
CA ASP A 352 4.59 -13.46 18.46
C ASP A 352 3.46 -14.24 19.14
N MET A 353 3.41 -15.54 18.86
CA MET A 353 2.42 -16.46 19.45
C MET A 353 2.50 -16.55 20.98
N ASP A 354 3.58 -16.10 21.63
CA ASP A 354 3.63 -15.99 23.08
C ASP A 354 2.66 -14.90 23.61
N ASN A 355 2.21 -13.97 22.75
CA ASN A 355 1.20 -12.95 23.05
C ASN A 355 -0.24 -13.39 22.74
N PHE A 356 -0.47 -14.64 22.31
CA PHE A 356 -1.78 -15.07 21.80
C PHE A 356 -2.93 -14.84 22.78
N GLU A 357 -2.73 -15.06 24.09
CA GLU A 357 -3.76 -14.74 25.10
C GLU A 357 -4.10 -13.24 25.09
N ARG A 358 -3.12 -12.35 24.95
CA ARG A 358 -3.39 -10.90 24.87
C ARG A 358 -4.13 -10.52 23.60
N ILE A 359 -3.73 -11.09 22.47
CA ILE A 359 -4.38 -10.90 21.16
C ILE A 359 -5.85 -11.29 21.24
N GLU A 360 -6.13 -12.46 21.84
CA GLU A 360 -7.48 -12.99 22.00
C GLU A 360 -8.33 -12.13 22.95
N GLU A 361 -7.77 -11.60 24.04
CA GLU A 361 -8.46 -10.64 24.92
C GLU A 361 -8.83 -9.33 24.19
N LEU A 362 -7.90 -8.79 23.40
CA LEU A 362 -8.12 -7.57 22.62
C LEU A 362 -9.19 -7.82 21.55
N TYR A 363 -9.13 -8.95 20.86
CA TYR A 363 -10.13 -9.31 19.86
C TYR A 363 -11.55 -9.40 20.42
N VAL A 364 -11.74 -10.09 21.56
CA VAL A 364 -13.07 -10.17 22.20
C VAL A 364 -13.57 -8.79 22.60
N SER A 365 -12.70 -7.94 23.15
CA SER A 365 -13.06 -6.55 23.52
C SER A 365 -13.47 -5.71 22.29
N PHE A 366 -12.82 -5.94 21.15
CA PHE A 366 -13.20 -5.33 19.87
C PHE A 366 -14.59 -5.82 19.42
N VAL A 367 -14.82 -7.13 19.42
CA VAL A 367 -16.10 -7.73 19.00
C VAL A 367 -17.26 -7.23 19.85
N GLU A 368 -17.10 -7.17 21.18
CA GLU A 368 -18.12 -6.63 22.10
C GLU A 368 -18.50 -5.19 21.74
N SER A 369 -17.50 -4.35 21.48
CA SER A 369 -17.72 -2.94 21.13
C SER A 369 -18.37 -2.80 19.75
N ALA A 370 -17.91 -3.58 18.79
CA ALA A 370 -18.39 -3.58 17.42
C ALA A 370 -19.85 -4.05 17.31
N GLN A 371 -20.22 -5.11 18.05
CA GLN A 371 -21.60 -5.60 18.11
C GLN A 371 -22.56 -4.57 18.71
N TYR A 372 -22.16 -3.89 19.79
CA TYR A 372 -22.97 -2.82 20.37
C TYR A 372 -23.21 -1.70 19.36
N LEU A 373 -22.15 -1.26 18.66
CA LEU A 373 -22.27 -0.21 17.64
C LEU A 373 -23.18 -0.64 16.49
N ALA A 374 -23.15 -1.91 16.08
CA ALA A 374 -24.03 -2.45 15.06
C ALA A 374 -25.50 -2.45 15.50
N GLU A 375 -25.79 -2.99 16.69
CA GLU A 375 -27.13 -3.04 17.29
C GLU A 375 -27.70 -1.62 17.44
N TYR A 376 -26.88 -0.68 17.91
CA TYR A 376 -27.28 0.72 18.04
C TYR A 376 -27.68 1.34 16.70
N ASN A 377 -26.97 0.98 15.61
CA ASN A 377 -27.29 1.43 14.26
C ASN A 377 -28.43 0.62 13.60
N GLY A 378 -29.07 -0.31 14.33
CA GLY A 378 -30.22 -1.08 13.87
C GLY A 378 -29.87 -2.31 13.02
N TYR A 379 -28.66 -2.84 13.17
CA TYR A 379 -28.18 -4.04 12.48
C TYR A 379 -28.22 -5.25 13.41
N ASP A 380 -28.48 -6.43 12.84
CA ASP A 380 -28.54 -7.69 13.59
C ASP A 380 -27.16 -8.10 14.12
N ASN A 381 -26.09 -7.76 13.40
CA ASN A 381 -24.71 -7.93 13.85
C ASN A 381 -23.75 -6.98 13.13
N TYR A 382 -22.49 -6.93 13.60
CA TYR A 382 -21.47 -6.06 13.01
C TYR A 382 -21.08 -6.40 11.57
N LEU A 383 -21.11 -7.68 11.18
CA LEU A 383 -20.78 -8.08 9.81
C LEU A 383 -21.81 -7.56 8.79
N GLU A 384 -23.10 -7.61 9.12
CA GLU A 384 -24.18 -7.01 8.34
C GLU A 384 -24.05 -5.48 8.25
N TYR A 385 -23.67 -4.83 9.37
CA TYR A 385 -23.36 -3.41 9.37
C TYR A 385 -22.25 -3.08 8.37
N LEU A 386 -21.15 -3.83 8.40
CA LEU A 386 -19.98 -3.62 7.53
C LEU A 386 -20.31 -3.84 6.05
N TYR A 387 -21.05 -4.89 5.70
CA TYR A 387 -21.42 -5.15 4.30
C TYR A 387 -22.24 -4.00 3.71
N GLN A 388 -23.19 -3.44 4.48
CA GLN A 388 -24.06 -2.38 3.98
C GLN A 388 -23.44 -0.99 4.01
N ASN A 389 -22.47 -0.74 4.91
CA ASN A 389 -21.98 0.60 5.18
C ASN A 389 -20.52 0.81 4.78
N SER A 390 -19.67 -0.21 4.91
CA SER A 390 -18.23 0.00 4.88
C SER A 390 -17.59 -0.23 3.52
N PHE A 391 -18.07 -1.20 2.76
CA PHE A 391 -17.37 -1.66 1.54
C PHE A 391 -18.13 -1.37 0.24
N GLY A 392 -19.20 -0.57 0.32
CA GLY A 392 -20.04 -0.23 -0.83
C GLY A 392 -20.68 -1.45 -1.51
N ARG A 393 -20.65 -2.63 -0.86
CA ARG A 393 -21.12 -3.87 -1.44
C ARG A 393 -22.59 -3.79 -1.77
N SER A 394 -22.91 -4.24 -2.97
CA SER A 394 -24.27 -4.34 -3.46
C SER A 394 -25.03 -5.58 -2.97
N TYR A 395 -24.40 -6.41 -2.14
CA TYR A 395 -24.91 -7.71 -1.69
C TYR A 395 -24.79 -7.87 -0.17
N ASP A 396 -25.63 -8.76 0.39
CA ASP A 396 -25.70 -9.04 1.83
C ASP A 396 -24.84 -10.26 2.23
N VAL A 397 -24.64 -10.45 3.53
CA VAL A 397 -23.83 -11.57 4.05
C VAL A 397 -24.40 -12.92 3.57
N ALA A 398 -25.72 -13.03 3.43
CA ALA A 398 -26.41 -14.24 2.99
C ALA A 398 -26.02 -14.70 1.58
N LEU A 399 -25.61 -13.78 0.68
CA LEU A 399 -25.13 -14.18 -0.65
C LEU A 399 -23.83 -14.99 -0.59
N THR A 400 -23.04 -14.84 0.48
CA THR A 400 -21.79 -15.58 0.69
C THR A 400 -22.00 -16.95 1.35
N ASP A 401 -23.25 -17.34 1.63
CA ASP A 401 -23.54 -18.63 2.24
C ASP A 401 -23.24 -19.78 1.28
N GLY A 402 -22.48 -20.76 1.77
CA GLY A 402 -21.98 -21.87 0.96
C GLY A 402 -20.76 -21.54 0.09
N PHE A 403 -20.30 -20.28 0.07
CA PHE A 403 -19.09 -19.90 -0.68
C PHE A 403 -17.85 -20.62 -0.14
N PHE A 404 -17.70 -20.69 1.19
CA PHE A 404 -16.60 -21.40 1.84
C PHE A 404 -16.56 -22.89 1.43
N GLU A 405 -17.71 -23.54 1.36
CA GLU A 405 -17.85 -24.94 0.95
C GLU A 405 -17.43 -25.15 -0.52
N LEU A 406 -17.77 -24.20 -1.41
CA LEU A 406 -17.29 -24.21 -2.79
C LEU A 406 -15.76 -24.07 -2.85
N VAL A 407 -15.19 -23.19 -2.02
CA VAL A 407 -13.73 -23.04 -1.92
C VAL A 407 -13.07 -24.34 -1.42
N VAL A 408 -13.63 -24.98 -0.40
CA VAL A 408 -13.13 -26.26 0.11
C VAL A 408 -13.23 -27.36 -0.95
N GLU A 409 -14.34 -27.45 -1.68
CA GLU A 409 -14.56 -28.51 -2.67
C GLU A 409 -13.68 -28.35 -3.92
N TYR A 410 -13.50 -27.12 -4.41
CA TYR A 410 -12.90 -26.87 -5.72
C TYR A 410 -11.51 -26.21 -5.67
N VAL A 411 -11.28 -25.26 -4.76
CA VAL A 411 -10.05 -24.45 -4.75
C VAL A 411 -8.93 -25.15 -3.99
N ILE A 412 -9.22 -25.78 -2.85
CA ILE A 412 -8.20 -26.52 -2.07
C ILE A 412 -7.53 -27.63 -2.91
N PRO A 413 -8.27 -28.48 -3.65
CA PRO A 413 -7.63 -29.47 -4.53
C PRO A 413 -6.76 -28.82 -5.62
N ALA A 414 -7.27 -27.75 -6.27
CA ALA A 414 -6.53 -27.02 -7.30
C ALA A 414 -5.23 -26.40 -6.76
N TYR A 415 -5.25 -25.89 -5.52
CA TYR A 415 -4.06 -25.39 -4.85
C TYR A 415 -2.99 -26.48 -4.71
N TYR A 416 -3.35 -27.64 -4.18
CA TYR A 416 -2.39 -28.73 -3.97
C TYR A 416 -1.82 -29.26 -5.29
N GLU A 417 -2.65 -29.38 -6.33
CA GLU A 417 -2.19 -29.76 -7.66
C GLU A 417 -1.20 -28.73 -8.23
N THR A 418 -1.51 -27.45 -8.13
CA THR A 418 -0.66 -26.36 -8.62
C THR A 418 0.66 -26.27 -7.84
N ARG A 419 0.62 -26.42 -6.51
CA ARG A 419 1.80 -26.45 -5.64
C ARG A 419 2.73 -27.60 -6.01
N ASP A 420 2.18 -28.80 -6.21
CA ASP A 420 2.97 -29.98 -6.55
C ASP A 420 3.52 -29.87 -7.98
N ALA A 421 2.78 -29.29 -8.91
CA ALA A 421 3.26 -28.97 -10.26
C ALA A 421 4.45 -28.00 -10.20
N PHE A 422 4.33 -26.89 -9.48
CA PHE A 422 5.41 -25.93 -9.27
C PHE A 422 6.69 -26.61 -8.75
N HIS A 423 6.59 -27.41 -7.68
CA HIS A 423 7.77 -28.04 -7.10
C HIS A 423 8.49 -28.96 -8.11
N ASN A 424 7.73 -29.71 -8.91
CA ASN A 424 8.28 -30.61 -9.92
C ASN A 424 8.91 -29.84 -11.09
N ASP A 425 8.22 -28.81 -11.59
CA ASP A 425 8.63 -28.08 -12.77
C ASP A 425 9.78 -27.12 -12.46
N TYR A 426 9.73 -26.41 -11.33
CA TYR A 426 10.85 -25.63 -10.82
C TYR A 426 12.09 -26.52 -10.64
N ALA A 427 11.96 -27.71 -10.04
CA ALA A 427 13.09 -28.62 -9.86
C ALA A 427 13.73 -29.03 -11.21
N ALA A 428 12.93 -29.16 -12.26
CA ALA A 428 13.36 -29.53 -13.61
C ALA A 428 14.04 -28.40 -14.40
N LEU A 429 13.92 -27.14 -13.97
CA LEU A 429 14.55 -25.99 -14.62
C LEU A 429 16.08 -26.04 -14.58
N SER A 430 16.71 -25.45 -15.60
CA SER A 430 18.16 -25.20 -15.61
C SER A 430 18.55 -24.17 -14.53
N ALA A 431 19.83 -24.12 -14.15
CA ALA A 431 20.29 -23.14 -13.15
C ALA A 431 20.09 -21.68 -13.62
N SER A 432 20.23 -21.41 -14.92
CA SER A 432 19.96 -20.08 -15.49
C SER A 432 18.48 -19.72 -15.47
N ASP A 433 17.60 -20.67 -15.77
CA ASP A 433 16.15 -20.43 -15.73
C ASP A 433 15.65 -20.24 -14.30
N LYS A 434 16.21 -20.98 -13.32
CA LYS A 434 15.92 -20.77 -11.89
C LYS A 434 16.31 -19.38 -11.43
N ALA A 435 17.46 -18.88 -11.87
CA ALA A 435 17.89 -17.52 -11.51
C ALA A 435 16.89 -16.46 -12.03
N ILE A 436 16.32 -16.66 -13.23
CA ILE A 436 15.30 -15.77 -13.79
C ILE A 436 14.00 -15.84 -12.98
N VAL A 437 13.54 -17.06 -12.66
CA VAL A 437 12.35 -17.25 -11.82
C VAL A 437 12.56 -16.62 -10.44
N ASP A 438 13.69 -16.92 -9.79
CA ASP A 438 14.00 -16.37 -8.47
C ASP A 438 14.08 -14.84 -8.49
N GLU A 439 14.63 -14.24 -9.55
CA GLU A 439 14.66 -12.78 -9.75
C GLU A 439 13.24 -12.20 -9.88
N PHE A 440 12.38 -12.82 -10.68
CA PHE A 440 10.98 -12.41 -10.83
C PHE A 440 10.22 -12.51 -9.50
N LEU A 441 10.44 -13.59 -8.74
CA LEU A 441 9.72 -13.85 -7.48
C LEU A 441 10.20 -13.00 -6.29
N ARG A 442 11.45 -12.52 -6.30
CA ARG A 442 12.01 -11.71 -5.20
C ARG A 442 11.67 -10.22 -5.28
N GLY A 443 11.07 -9.76 -6.38
CA GLY A 443 10.73 -8.33 -6.55
C GLY A 443 11.92 -7.42 -6.85
N ASP A 444 13.12 -7.98 -7.09
CA ASP A 444 14.29 -7.22 -7.57
C ASP A 444 14.14 -6.76 -9.05
N ALA A 445 13.00 -7.08 -9.67
CA ALA A 445 12.78 -7.03 -11.10
C ALA A 445 12.15 -5.73 -11.62
N PHE A 446 11.81 -4.73 -10.78
CA PHE A 446 11.08 -3.52 -11.22
C PHE A 446 11.60 -2.94 -12.55
N LEU A 447 12.91 -2.72 -12.64
CA LEU A 447 13.53 -2.08 -13.78
C LEU A 447 13.68 -3.00 -15.01
N ARG A 448 13.58 -4.33 -14.85
CA ARG A 448 13.47 -5.28 -15.98
C ARG A 448 12.01 -5.45 -16.42
N GLY A 449 11.12 -5.54 -15.45
CA GLY A 449 9.68 -5.67 -15.67
C GLY A 449 9.07 -4.44 -16.30
N PHE A 450 9.70 -3.26 -16.22
CA PHE A 450 9.15 -2.05 -16.83
C PHE A 450 9.00 -2.15 -18.35
N ASP A 451 9.97 -2.69 -19.09
CA ASP A 451 9.82 -2.89 -20.55
C ASP A 451 8.71 -3.91 -20.86
N GLU A 452 8.56 -4.92 -20.00
CA GLU A 452 7.53 -5.96 -20.10
C GLU A 452 6.13 -5.38 -19.86
N PHE A 453 6.02 -4.57 -18.80
CA PHE A 453 4.81 -3.89 -18.39
C PHE A 453 4.42 -2.78 -19.36
N TYR A 454 5.38 -1.99 -19.85
CA TYR A 454 5.14 -1.03 -20.92
C TYR A 454 4.60 -1.72 -22.18
N ALA A 455 5.22 -2.83 -22.60
CA ALA A 455 4.73 -3.60 -23.75
C ALA A 455 3.32 -4.19 -23.51
N TYR A 456 3.03 -4.59 -22.28
CA TYR A 456 1.70 -5.04 -21.86
C TYR A 456 0.67 -3.91 -21.95
N GLU A 457 0.98 -2.73 -21.44
CA GLU A 457 0.07 -1.57 -21.45
C GLU A 457 -0.25 -1.11 -22.88
N LYS A 458 0.76 -1.13 -23.77
CA LYS A 458 0.54 -0.93 -25.22
C LYS A 458 -0.32 -2.02 -25.86
N THR A 459 -0.40 -3.20 -25.27
CA THR A 459 -1.28 -4.28 -25.74
C THR A 459 -2.71 -4.08 -25.27
N ILE A 460 -2.93 -3.54 -24.06
CA ILE A 460 -4.26 -3.10 -23.62
C ILE A 460 -4.76 -1.95 -24.52
N GLY A 461 -3.92 -0.92 -24.72
CA GLY A 461 -4.12 0.16 -25.68
C GLY A 461 -5.33 1.07 -25.41
N GLY A 462 -5.49 2.10 -26.26
CA GLY A 462 -6.59 3.07 -26.15
C GLY A 462 -6.42 3.98 -24.94
N ASP A 463 -7.51 4.33 -24.27
CA ASP A 463 -7.48 5.29 -23.15
C ASP A 463 -6.56 4.80 -22.01
N TYR A 464 -6.44 3.50 -21.78
CA TYR A 464 -5.53 2.92 -20.77
C TYR A 464 -4.06 3.21 -21.06
N GLU A 465 -3.66 3.09 -22.33
CA GLU A 465 -2.32 3.47 -22.76
C GLU A 465 -2.07 4.97 -22.55
N GLU A 466 -3.07 5.80 -22.83
CA GLU A 466 -2.99 7.24 -22.63
C GLU A 466 -2.88 7.60 -21.14
N ALA A 467 -3.69 6.99 -20.27
CA ALA A 467 -3.63 7.18 -18.82
C ALA A 467 -2.32 6.65 -18.22
N PHE A 468 -1.82 5.51 -18.69
CA PHE A 468 -0.49 5.01 -18.33
C PHE A 468 0.59 6.03 -18.71
N ASP A 469 0.58 6.50 -19.96
CA ASP A 469 1.55 7.48 -20.44
C ASP A 469 1.42 8.82 -19.67
N GLU A 470 0.21 9.23 -19.25
CA GLU A 470 -0.10 10.44 -18.48
C GLU A 470 0.42 10.38 -17.05
N LEU A 471 0.16 9.29 -16.32
CA LEU A 471 0.68 9.07 -14.97
C LEU A 471 2.21 9.14 -14.93
N TRP A 472 2.85 8.85 -16.06
CA TRP A 472 4.29 8.77 -16.20
C TRP A 472 4.95 10.05 -16.76
N ARG A 473 4.17 11.12 -17.00
CA ARG A 473 4.68 12.44 -17.43
C ARG A 473 5.38 13.18 -16.29
N GLU A 474 6.07 14.28 -16.64
CA GLU A 474 6.72 15.20 -15.68
C GLU A 474 5.78 15.75 -14.58
N ASP A 475 4.47 15.76 -14.86
CA ASP A 475 3.39 16.25 -13.99
C ASP A 475 2.45 15.14 -13.47
N GLY A 476 2.74 13.87 -13.75
CA GLY A 476 1.95 12.72 -13.29
C GLY A 476 2.18 12.40 -11.81
N ALA A 477 1.14 11.90 -11.13
CA ALA A 477 1.13 11.66 -9.69
C ALA A 477 1.57 10.23 -9.31
N PHE A 478 2.76 9.82 -9.77
CA PHE A 478 3.36 8.52 -9.45
C PHE A 478 4.46 8.65 -8.38
N PHE A 479 4.29 7.96 -7.26
CA PHE A 479 5.18 8.09 -6.09
C PHE A 479 5.84 6.76 -5.74
N ILE A 480 7.17 6.73 -5.81
CA ILE A 480 7.97 5.69 -5.17
C ILE A 480 8.64 6.34 -3.96
N SER A 481 8.31 5.88 -2.76
CA SER A 481 8.90 6.34 -1.51
C SER A 481 9.85 5.28 -0.96
N TYR A 482 11.03 5.72 -0.52
CA TYR A 482 12.03 4.88 0.14
C TYR A 482 11.95 4.94 1.68
N ASP A 483 10.85 5.46 2.23
CA ASP A 483 10.63 5.52 3.69
C ASP A 483 9.99 4.22 4.24
N ASN A 484 10.04 4.05 5.57
CA ASN A 484 9.69 2.86 6.38
C ASN A 484 8.26 2.28 6.26
N TYR A 485 7.49 2.64 5.23
CA TYR A 485 6.19 2.02 4.98
C TYR A 485 6.38 0.58 4.47
N TYR A 486 5.44 -0.31 4.78
CA TYR A 486 5.28 -1.61 4.11
C TYR A 486 4.00 -1.56 3.27
N GLY A 487 4.09 -1.63 1.95
CA GLY A 487 2.93 -1.80 1.07
C GLY A 487 3.00 -1.01 -0.23
N ALA A 488 1.98 -1.23 -1.06
CA ALA A 488 1.61 -0.35 -2.16
C ALA A 488 0.13 -0.03 -2.05
N PHE A 489 -0.29 1.15 -2.52
CA PHE A 489 -1.71 1.50 -2.60
C PHE A 489 -1.95 2.58 -3.66
N THR A 490 -3.19 2.63 -4.12
CA THR A 490 -3.69 3.66 -5.04
C THR A 490 -4.83 4.42 -4.40
N GLY A 491 -4.81 5.75 -4.52
CA GLY A 491 -5.86 6.59 -3.96
C GLY A 491 -5.73 8.05 -4.36
N TYR A 492 -6.60 8.91 -3.82
CA TYR A 492 -6.50 10.34 -4.01
C TYR A 492 -5.66 10.97 -2.91
N TYR A 493 -4.73 11.86 -3.29
CA TYR A 493 -4.10 12.73 -2.31
C TYR A 493 -5.12 13.81 -1.85
N PRO A 494 -5.23 14.13 -0.55
CA PRO A 494 -6.14 15.16 -0.07
C PRO A 494 -5.94 16.49 -0.84
N GLY A 495 -6.98 16.93 -1.57
CA GLY A 495 -6.94 18.14 -2.40
C GLY A 495 -6.47 17.95 -3.85
N SER A 496 -6.06 16.75 -4.24
CA SER A 496 -5.84 16.36 -5.65
C SER A 496 -7.15 15.90 -6.28
N TYR A 497 -7.36 16.23 -7.56
CA TYR A 497 -8.42 15.64 -8.38
C TYR A 497 -7.94 14.41 -9.18
N ASP A 498 -6.63 14.17 -9.20
CA ASP A 498 -6.01 13.09 -9.95
C ASP A 498 -5.59 11.95 -9.00
N PRO A 499 -5.84 10.67 -9.36
CA PRO A 499 -5.44 9.53 -8.56
C PRO A 499 -3.93 9.33 -8.59
N CYS A 500 -3.40 8.85 -7.47
CA CYS A 500 -1.99 8.67 -7.21
C CYS A 500 -1.68 7.20 -6.91
N VAL A 501 -0.52 6.72 -7.34
CA VAL A 501 -0.03 5.39 -6.99
C VAL A 501 1.20 5.52 -6.08
N TYR A 502 1.23 4.76 -4.97
CA TYR A 502 2.29 4.78 -3.99
C TYR A 502 2.95 3.40 -3.82
N PHE A 503 4.29 3.36 -3.79
CA PHE A 503 5.07 2.17 -3.44
C PHE A 503 6.05 2.48 -2.30
N SER A 504 6.18 1.55 -1.35
CA SER A 504 7.18 1.60 -0.29
C SER A 504 8.48 0.85 -0.62
N ASP A 505 9.56 1.09 0.14
CA ASP A 505 10.85 0.41 -0.05
C ASP A 505 10.72 -1.11 0.08
N GLY A 506 11.29 -1.86 -0.88
CA GLY A 506 11.34 -3.32 -0.88
C GLY A 506 10.12 -4.06 -1.47
N LEU A 507 9.06 -3.35 -1.86
CA LEU A 507 7.85 -3.92 -2.48
C LEU A 507 7.67 -3.41 -3.92
N HIS A 508 8.74 -3.47 -4.71
CA HIS A 508 8.73 -3.10 -6.14
C HIS A 508 8.63 -4.33 -7.05
N ASP A 509 7.88 -5.34 -6.63
CA ASP A 509 7.60 -6.47 -7.50
C ASP A 509 6.67 -6.02 -8.65
N ILE A 510 6.89 -6.56 -9.84
CA ILE A 510 6.15 -6.14 -11.04
C ILE A 510 4.65 -6.44 -10.93
N MET A 511 4.27 -7.45 -10.16
CA MET A 511 2.87 -7.82 -9.96
C MET A 511 2.16 -6.80 -9.07
N THR A 512 2.80 -6.32 -8.00
CA THR A 512 2.27 -5.23 -7.17
C THR A 512 2.04 -3.98 -8.01
N ILE A 513 2.93 -3.67 -8.95
CA ILE A 513 2.73 -2.52 -9.83
C ILE A 513 1.55 -2.74 -10.77
N VAL A 514 1.49 -3.90 -11.43
CA VAL A 514 0.36 -4.24 -12.30
C VAL A 514 -0.96 -4.19 -11.51
N HIS A 515 -0.97 -4.66 -10.26
CA HIS A 515 -2.12 -4.59 -9.36
C HIS A 515 -2.57 -3.15 -9.14
N GLU A 516 -1.67 -2.29 -8.65
CA GLU A 516 -1.98 -0.89 -8.37
C GLU A 516 -2.41 -0.11 -9.62
N PHE A 517 -1.85 -0.42 -10.79
CA PHE A 517 -2.31 0.19 -12.03
C PHE A 517 -3.75 -0.19 -12.38
N GLY A 518 -4.19 -1.40 -12.01
CA GLY A 518 -5.60 -1.76 -12.15
C GLY A 518 -6.50 -0.89 -11.27
N HIS A 519 -6.10 -0.62 -10.02
CA HIS A 519 -6.79 0.38 -9.19
C HIS A 519 -6.69 1.78 -9.80
N TYR A 520 -5.55 2.19 -10.34
CA TYR A 520 -5.41 3.50 -10.97
C TYR A 520 -6.41 3.69 -12.13
N TYR A 521 -6.60 2.66 -12.95
CA TYR A 521 -7.63 2.69 -14.01
C TYR A 521 -9.04 2.74 -13.45
N ASP A 522 -9.31 2.02 -12.36
CA ASP A 522 -10.58 2.11 -11.65
C ASP A 522 -10.81 3.54 -11.11
N PHE A 523 -9.85 4.14 -10.44
CA PHE A 523 -10.00 5.52 -9.96
C PHE A 523 -10.14 6.54 -11.10
N THR A 524 -9.44 6.33 -12.22
CA THR A 524 -9.41 7.27 -13.36
C THR A 524 -10.71 7.27 -14.16
N TYR A 525 -11.25 6.09 -14.47
CA TYR A 525 -12.39 5.95 -15.39
C TYR A 525 -13.72 5.79 -14.70
N SER A 526 -13.67 5.42 -13.43
CA SER A 526 -14.73 4.69 -12.79
C SER A 526 -15.15 5.40 -11.52
N GLY A 527 -14.21 5.49 -10.57
CA GLY A 527 -14.50 5.92 -9.20
C GLY A 527 -15.47 4.98 -8.49
N SER A 528 -15.48 3.69 -8.84
CA SER A 528 -16.29 2.65 -8.19
C SER A 528 -16.22 2.78 -6.67
N CYS A 529 -17.38 2.73 -6.02
CA CYS A 529 -17.46 2.61 -4.57
C CYS A 529 -17.53 1.14 -4.10
N ASP A 530 -17.66 0.18 -5.03
CA ASP A 530 -17.67 -1.26 -4.73
C ASP A 530 -16.24 -1.80 -4.71
N TYR A 531 -15.75 -2.11 -3.51
CA TYR A 531 -14.38 -2.58 -3.28
C TYR A 531 -14.09 -3.92 -3.96
N ASP A 532 -15.07 -4.82 -4.04
CA ASP A 532 -14.89 -6.12 -4.68
C ASP A 532 -14.65 -5.96 -6.18
N LEU A 533 -15.35 -5.01 -6.80
CA LEU A 533 -15.17 -4.68 -8.21
C LEU A 533 -13.81 -4.02 -8.45
N SER A 534 -13.40 -3.10 -7.58
CA SER A 534 -12.08 -2.45 -7.66
C SER A 534 -10.93 -3.46 -7.54
N GLU A 535 -11.02 -4.40 -6.59
CA GLU A 535 -10.06 -5.50 -6.45
C GLU A 535 -10.12 -6.48 -7.63
N THR A 536 -11.29 -6.68 -8.24
CA THR A 536 -11.39 -7.49 -9.48
C THR A 536 -10.66 -6.81 -10.63
N GLN A 537 -10.70 -5.48 -10.68
CA GLN A 537 -9.96 -4.70 -11.67
C GLN A 537 -8.43 -4.77 -11.44
N SER A 538 -7.95 -4.69 -10.20
CA SER A 538 -6.52 -4.80 -9.89
C SER A 538 -5.97 -6.20 -10.15
N GLN A 539 -6.59 -7.22 -9.57
CA GLN A 539 -6.17 -8.63 -9.71
C GLN A 539 -6.46 -9.17 -11.12
N GLY A 540 -7.50 -8.67 -11.79
CA GLY A 540 -7.76 -8.93 -13.20
C GLY A 540 -6.61 -8.45 -14.09
N ASN A 541 -6.00 -7.30 -13.76
CA ASN A 541 -4.84 -6.77 -14.47
C ASN A 541 -3.63 -7.70 -14.30
N GLU A 542 -3.39 -8.19 -13.08
CA GLU A 542 -2.32 -9.16 -12.80
C GLU A 542 -2.42 -10.42 -13.65
N LEU A 543 -3.62 -11.01 -13.71
CA LEU A 543 -3.86 -12.23 -14.47
C LEU A 543 -3.82 -12.02 -15.98
N LEU A 544 -4.25 -10.85 -16.45
CA LEU A 544 -4.14 -10.46 -17.86
C LEU A 544 -2.67 -10.23 -18.26
N TYR A 545 -1.87 -9.62 -17.38
CA TYR A 545 -0.42 -9.49 -17.54
C TYR A 545 0.29 -10.86 -17.61
N LEU A 546 -0.05 -11.80 -16.72
CA LEU A 546 0.49 -13.16 -16.77
C LEU A 546 0.11 -13.89 -18.09
N ALA A 547 -1.11 -13.68 -18.59
CA ALA A 547 -1.54 -14.21 -19.88
C ALA A 547 -0.79 -13.56 -21.07
N PHE A 548 -0.47 -12.27 -20.97
CA PHE A 548 0.37 -11.57 -21.94
C PHE A 548 1.79 -12.15 -21.99
N LEU A 549 2.41 -12.38 -20.83
CA LEU A 549 3.79 -12.90 -20.75
C LEU A 549 3.95 -14.18 -21.56
N LYS A 550 2.97 -15.09 -21.51
CA LYS A 550 2.94 -16.34 -22.29
C LYS A 550 3.20 -16.17 -23.79
N ASN A 551 2.77 -15.06 -24.38
CA ASN A 551 2.89 -14.79 -25.82
C ASN A 551 3.89 -13.68 -26.16
N SER A 552 4.47 -13.04 -25.14
CA SER A 552 5.36 -11.87 -25.28
C SER A 552 6.75 -12.21 -25.85
N GLY A 553 7.25 -13.42 -25.58
CA GLY A 553 8.62 -13.83 -25.90
C GLY A 553 9.71 -13.33 -24.94
N PHE A 554 9.34 -12.68 -23.82
CA PHE A 554 10.31 -12.25 -22.80
C PHE A 554 11.00 -13.44 -22.11
N TYR A 555 10.28 -14.53 -21.91
CA TYR A 555 10.74 -15.72 -21.21
C TYR A 555 10.49 -17.00 -22.02
N SER A 556 11.18 -18.09 -21.64
CA SER A 556 10.90 -19.41 -22.20
C SER A 556 9.58 -19.97 -21.63
N ASP A 557 8.89 -20.82 -22.40
CA ASP A 557 7.64 -21.46 -21.96
C ASP A 557 7.77 -22.14 -20.59
N SER A 558 8.92 -22.75 -20.30
CA SER A 558 9.18 -23.41 -19.01
C SER A 558 9.35 -22.42 -17.86
N VAL A 559 9.95 -21.25 -18.10
CA VAL A 559 10.07 -20.18 -17.09
C VAL A 559 8.70 -19.59 -16.80
N ILE A 560 7.93 -19.27 -17.85
CA ILE A 560 6.57 -18.70 -17.71
C ILE A 560 5.66 -19.68 -16.98
N LYS A 561 5.73 -20.97 -17.30
CA LYS A 561 4.94 -21.99 -16.62
C LYS A 561 5.19 -21.99 -15.11
N VAL A 562 6.45 -21.93 -14.69
CA VAL A 562 6.81 -21.94 -13.27
C VAL A 562 6.43 -20.64 -12.57
N ILE A 563 6.61 -19.48 -13.22
CA ILE A 563 6.11 -18.18 -12.69
C ILE A 563 4.60 -18.22 -12.51
N PHE A 564 3.88 -18.74 -13.51
CA PHE A 564 2.44 -18.86 -13.46
C PHE A 564 1.96 -19.80 -12.35
N GLU A 565 2.57 -20.98 -12.22
CA GLU A 565 2.25 -21.93 -11.13
C GLU A 565 2.54 -21.33 -9.75
N ASP A 566 3.58 -20.50 -9.64
CA ASP A 566 3.92 -19.77 -8.42
C ASP A 566 2.87 -18.73 -8.03
N LYS A 567 2.54 -17.82 -8.95
CA LYS A 567 1.54 -16.78 -8.69
C LYS A 567 0.15 -17.39 -8.49
N MET A 568 -0.23 -18.39 -9.29
CA MET A 568 -1.50 -19.08 -9.13
C MET A 568 -1.64 -19.79 -7.79
N ARG A 569 -0.61 -20.50 -7.31
CA ARG A 569 -0.73 -21.12 -5.98
C ARG A 569 -0.89 -20.07 -4.89
N GLY A 570 -0.27 -18.89 -5.04
CA GLY A 570 -0.46 -17.75 -4.15
C GLY A 570 -1.90 -17.25 -4.15
N TYR A 571 -2.48 -16.98 -5.32
CA TYR A 571 -3.88 -16.56 -5.42
C TYR A 571 -4.86 -17.60 -4.86
N LEU A 572 -4.66 -18.89 -5.16
CA LEU A 572 -5.50 -19.96 -4.62
C LEU A 572 -5.38 -20.03 -3.09
N GLN A 573 -4.17 -19.87 -2.55
CA GLN A 573 -3.97 -19.78 -1.10
C GLN A 573 -4.70 -18.58 -0.50
N SER A 574 -4.63 -17.41 -1.14
CA SER A 574 -5.34 -16.20 -0.69
C SER A 574 -6.86 -16.38 -0.71
N VAL A 575 -7.44 -17.00 -1.74
CA VAL A 575 -8.88 -17.33 -1.78
C VAL A 575 -9.25 -18.24 -0.60
N VAL A 576 -8.48 -19.29 -0.37
CA VAL A 576 -8.73 -20.24 0.73
C VAL A 576 -8.67 -19.54 2.08
N LEU A 577 -7.59 -18.81 2.35
CA LEU A 577 -7.38 -18.11 3.61
C LEU A 577 -8.46 -17.04 3.85
N SER A 578 -8.75 -16.23 2.83
CA SER A 578 -9.76 -15.16 2.92
C SER A 578 -11.18 -15.71 3.15
N SER A 579 -11.54 -16.82 2.49
CA SER A 579 -12.82 -17.48 2.73
C SER A 579 -12.93 -18.07 4.14
N ALA A 580 -11.83 -18.62 4.68
CA ALA A 580 -11.76 -19.14 6.03
C ALA A 580 -11.89 -18.03 7.08
N VAL A 581 -11.27 -16.87 6.84
CA VAL A 581 -11.42 -15.70 7.73
C VAL A 581 -12.85 -15.15 7.69
N ASN A 582 -13.46 -15.02 6.52
CA ASN A 582 -14.87 -14.61 6.44
C ASN A 582 -15.81 -15.59 7.16
N GLU A 583 -15.54 -16.90 7.06
CA GLU A 583 -16.30 -17.91 7.79
C GLU A 583 -16.10 -17.80 9.31
N PHE A 584 -14.88 -17.50 9.75
CA PHE A 584 -14.58 -17.19 11.15
C PHE A 584 -15.36 -15.96 11.64
N GLU A 585 -15.35 -14.86 10.88
CA GLU A 585 -16.11 -13.65 11.22
C GLU A 585 -17.61 -13.91 11.28
N LYS A 586 -18.16 -14.74 10.37
CA LYS A 586 -19.55 -15.18 10.46
C LYS A 586 -19.83 -15.96 11.76
N MET A 587 -18.93 -16.84 12.18
CA MET A 587 -19.11 -17.59 13.42
C MET A 587 -19.06 -16.67 14.65
N VAL A 588 -18.13 -15.72 14.67
CA VAL A 588 -17.96 -14.75 15.76
C VAL A 588 -19.14 -13.78 15.84
N TYR A 589 -19.50 -13.13 14.73
CA TYR A 589 -20.52 -12.09 14.75
C TYR A 589 -21.96 -12.62 14.77
N ASN A 590 -22.18 -13.91 14.57
CA ASN A 590 -23.49 -14.54 14.80
C ASN A 590 -23.60 -15.22 16.18
N ASP A 591 -22.55 -15.15 17.00
CA ASP A 591 -22.54 -15.72 18.34
C ASP A 591 -22.65 -14.61 19.40
N ASP A 592 -23.87 -14.42 19.91
CA ASP A 592 -24.18 -13.44 20.97
C ASP A 592 -23.42 -13.70 22.29
N ASP A 593 -22.92 -14.93 22.49
CA ASP A 593 -22.23 -15.36 23.71
C ASP A 593 -20.71 -15.50 23.50
N PHE A 594 -20.13 -14.97 22.41
CA PHE A 594 -18.70 -15.10 22.11
C PHE A 594 -17.81 -14.50 23.21
N THR A 595 -16.89 -15.32 23.75
CA THR A 595 -16.02 -15.01 24.88
C THR A 595 -14.57 -15.46 24.68
N PHE A 596 -13.72 -15.01 25.60
CA PHE A 596 -12.30 -15.38 25.63
C PHE A 596 -12.07 -16.90 25.68
N GLY A 597 -11.29 -17.41 24.72
CA GLY A 597 -10.98 -18.84 24.58
C GLY A 597 -11.74 -19.53 23.45
N GLU A 598 -12.81 -18.92 22.93
CA GLU A 598 -13.69 -19.55 21.92
C GLU A 598 -13.18 -19.38 20.49
N ALA A 599 -12.44 -18.31 20.19
CA ALA A 599 -11.82 -18.08 18.88
C ALA A 599 -11.03 -19.31 18.40
N ARG A 600 -10.32 -19.95 19.32
CA ARG A 600 -9.54 -21.18 19.08
C ARG A 600 -10.40 -22.33 18.56
N GLY A 601 -11.57 -22.53 19.18
CA GLY A 601 -12.50 -23.57 18.79
C GLY A 601 -13.07 -23.32 17.39
N TYR A 602 -13.34 -22.06 17.05
CA TYR A 602 -13.82 -21.69 15.71
C TYR A 602 -12.76 -21.88 14.64
N VAL A 603 -11.51 -21.47 14.90
CA VAL A 603 -10.39 -21.73 13.98
C VAL A 603 -10.15 -23.23 13.79
N ASP A 604 -10.16 -24.02 14.88
CA ASP A 604 -10.04 -25.49 14.80
C ASP A 604 -11.19 -26.12 13.98
N GLU A 605 -12.43 -25.66 14.19
CA GLU A 605 -13.59 -26.14 13.43
C GLU A 605 -13.48 -25.81 11.94
N ILE A 606 -13.01 -24.62 11.59
CA ILE A 606 -12.79 -24.21 10.19
C ILE A 606 -11.72 -25.09 9.54
N ILE A 607 -10.60 -25.32 10.20
CA ILE A 607 -9.53 -26.20 9.69
C ILE A 607 -10.06 -27.65 9.50
N GLU A 608 -10.89 -28.14 10.44
CA GLU A 608 -11.55 -29.44 10.31
C GLU A 608 -12.49 -29.47 9.09
N ARG A 609 -13.30 -28.42 8.89
CA ARG A 609 -14.21 -28.29 7.74
C ARG A 609 -13.47 -28.23 6.40
N MET A 610 -12.26 -27.65 6.37
CA MET A 610 -11.38 -27.67 5.20
C MET A 610 -10.82 -29.07 4.88
N GLY A 611 -10.98 -30.03 5.79
CA GLY A 611 -10.50 -31.40 5.63
C GLY A 611 -8.98 -31.53 5.79
N LEU A 612 -8.34 -30.59 6.50
CA LEU A 612 -6.89 -30.53 6.65
C LEU A 612 -6.43 -31.19 7.96
N GLU A 613 -5.28 -31.88 7.90
CA GLU A 613 -4.65 -32.46 9.11
C GLU A 613 -3.86 -31.43 9.93
N ASN A 614 -3.43 -30.33 9.29
CA ASN A 614 -2.72 -29.21 9.91
C ASN A 614 -3.18 -27.90 9.27
N ASP A 615 -2.79 -26.78 9.86
CA ASP A 615 -3.03 -25.45 9.32
C ASP A 615 -2.06 -25.12 8.16
N ASP A 616 -2.26 -25.80 7.03
CA ASP A 616 -1.43 -25.66 5.83
C ASP A 616 -1.53 -24.24 5.21
N PHE A 617 -2.60 -23.49 5.51
CA PHE A 617 -2.87 -22.18 4.93
C PHE A 617 -2.57 -21.01 5.89
N GLY A 618 -2.28 -21.28 7.16
CA GLY A 618 -1.89 -20.27 8.15
C GLY A 618 -3.08 -19.52 8.76
N VAL A 619 -4.27 -20.14 8.82
CA VAL A 619 -5.48 -19.57 9.43
C VAL A 619 -5.18 -19.12 10.87
N TRP A 620 -4.45 -19.91 11.66
CA TRP A 620 -4.09 -19.61 13.05
C TRP A 620 -3.29 -18.33 13.24
N SER A 621 -2.42 -18.01 12.29
CA SER A 621 -1.54 -16.84 12.35
C SER A 621 -2.15 -15.60 11.70
N TYR A 622 -3.35 -15.72 11.12
CA TYR A 622 -3.89 -14.69 10.24
C TYR A 622 -5.30 -14.22 10.61
N TRP A 623 -6.12 -15.09 11.21
CA TRP A 623 -7.53 -14.79 11.52
C TRP A 623 -7.72 -13.46 12.28
N HIS A 624 -6.87 -13.20 13.27
CA HIS A 624 -7.00 -12.01 14.13
C HIS A 624 -6.46 -10.74 13.47
N VAL A 625 -5.36 -10.85 12.71
CA VAL A 625 -4.75 -9.72 11.99
C VAL A 625 -5.79 -9.05 11.12
N VAL A 626 -6.50 -9.87 10.37
CA VAL A 626 -7.54 -9.41 9.45
C VAL A 626 -8.79 -8.94 10.15
N ALA A 627 -9.31 -9.73 11.09
CA ALA A 627 -10.62 -9.46 11.68
C ALA A 627 -10.62 -8.24 12.62
N VAL A 628 -9.45 -7.84 13.14
CA VAL A 628 -9.32 -6.59 13.90
C VAL A 628 -9.07 -5.40 12.99
N ASP A 629 -8.11 -5.53 12.06
CA ASP A 629 -7.62 -4.40 11.27
C ASP A 629 -8.61 -4.01 10.17
N CYS A 630 -9.27 -4.99 9.55
CA CYS A 630 -10.14 -4.81 8.40
C CYS A 630 -11.32 -5.79 8.44
N ALA A 631 -12.11 -5.75 9.53
CA ALA A 631 -13.28 -6.61 9.71
C ALA A 631 -14.21 -6.57 8.49
N GLY A 632 -14.65 -7.74 8.02
CA GLY A 632 -15.54 -7.90 6.87
C GLY A 632 -14.92 -7.53 5.52
N TYR A 633 -13.63 -7.17 5.43
CA TYR A 633 -12.97 -6.81 4.17
C TYR A 633 -12.56 -8.03 3.35
N TYR A 634 -11.99 -9.06 3.97
CA TYR A 634 -11.23 -10.08 3.24
C TYR A 634 -12.06 -10.98 2.35
N ILE A 635 -13.36 -11.08 2.56
CA ILE A 635 -14.23 -11.73 1.57
C ILE A 635 -14.07 -11.11 0.17
N SER A 636 -13.79 -9.80 0.09
CA SER A 636 -13.50 -9.09 -1.16
C SER A 636 -12.32 -9.73 -1.89
N TYR A 637 -11.23 -10.10 -1.21
CA TYR A 637 -10.09 -10.77 -1.84
C TYR A 637 -10.49 -12.12 -2.45
N ALA A 638 -11.37 -12.87 -1.79
CA ALA A 638 -11.83 -14.14 -2.33
C ALA A 638 -12.79 -13.94 -3.52
N THR A 639 -13.78 -13.07 -3.41
CA THR A 639 -14.78 -12.81 -4.46
C THR A 639 -14.15 -12.17 -5.69
N SER A 640 -13.23 -11.22 -5.48
CA SER A 640 -12.48 -10.56 -6.55
C SER A 640 -11.50 -11.50 -7.26
N LEU A 641 -10.74 -12.35 -6.54
CA LEU A 641 -9.81 -13.28 -7.19
C LEU A 641 -10.54 -14.33 -8.04
N ILE A 642 -11.68 -14.84 -7.54
CA ILE A 642 -12.55 -15.71 -8.35
C ILE A 642 -13.11 -14.94 -9.56
N GLY A 643 -13.43 -13.65 -9.39
CA GLY A 643 -13.77 -12.73 -10.47
C GLY A 643 -12.66 -12.63 -11.52
N ALA A 644 -11.43 -12.36 -11.08
CA ALA A 644 -10.24 -12.21 -11.90
C ALA A 644 -9.89 -13.49 -12.67
N PHE A 645 -10.19 -14.68 -12.13
CA PHE A 645 -10.04 -15.94 -12.88
C PHE A 645 -10.93 -16.01 -14.14
N ASN A 646 -12.02 -15.25 -14.22
CA ASN A 646 -12.75 -15.07 -15.50
C ASN A 646 -11.86 -14.46 -16.58
N ILE A 647 -11.15 -13.38 -16.23
CA ILE A 647 -10.26 -12.66 -17.16
C ILE A 647 -9.15 -13.61 -17.62
N TYR A 648 -8.51 -14.32 -16.70
CA TYR A 648 -7.49 -15.31 -17.06
C TYR A 648 -8.02 -16.40 -17.99
N LYS A 649 -9.17 -17.00 -17.64
CA LYS A 649 -9.75 -18.09 -18.43
C LYS A 649 -10.09 -17.61 -19.84
N LEU A 650 -10.64 -16.41 -19.97
CA LEU A 650 -10.91 -15.79 -21.26
C LEU A 650 -9.61 -15.56 -22.03
N ALA A 651 -8.61 -14.95 -21.39
CA ALA A 651 -7.30 -14.64 -21.99
C ALA A 651 -6.55 -15.88 -22.46
N SER A 652 -6.76 -17.02 -21.79
CA SER A 652 -6.18 -18.32 -22.19
C SER A 652 -6.69 -18.82 -23.55
N THR A 653 -7.84 -18.31 -24.01
CA THR A 653 -8.49 -18.71 -25.27
C THR A 653 -8.53 -17.58 -26.31
N ASP A 654 -8.76 -16.34 -25.88
CA ASP A 654 -8.89 -15.15 -26.70
C ASP A 654 -8.46 -13.93 -25.87
N PHE A 655 -7.23 -13.46 -26.10
CA PHE A 655 -6.63 -12.36 -25.34
C PHE A 655 -7.35 -11.03 -25.60
N ASP A 656 -7.71 -10.74 -26.86
CA ASP A 656 -8.41 -9.50 -27.21
C ASP A 656 -9.79 -9.46 -26.54
N ALA A 657 -10.51 -10.58 -26.51
CA ALA A 657 -11.78 -10.66 -25.79
C ALA A 657 -11.62 -10.45 -24.28
N ALA A 658 -10.49 -10.88 -23.70
CA ALA A 658 -10.20 -10.65 -22.29
C ALA A 658 -9.90 -9.17 -21.99
N VAL A 659 -9.16 -8.49 -22.86
CA VAL A 659 -8.94 -7.04 -22.77
C VAL A 659 -10.27 -6.29 -22.85
N GLU A 660 -11.17 -6.67 -23.76
CA GLU A 660 -12.49 -6.04 -23.85
C GLU A 660 -13.35 -6.28 -22.62
N ALA A 661 -13.31 -7.48 -22.03
CA ALA A 661 -14.01 -7.77 -20.78
C ALA A 661 -13.42 -7.00 -19.59
N TYR A 662 -12.09 -6.89 -19.53
CA TYR A 662 -11.36 -6.12 -18.53
C TYR A 662 -11.76 -4.63 -18.56
N LYS A 663 -11.80 -4.02 -19.75
CA LYS A 663 -12.21 -2.61 -19.90
C LYS A 663 -13.64 -2.34 -19.43
N LYS A 664 -14.53 -3.31 -19.63
CA LYS A 664 -15.93 -3.21 -19.20
C LYS A 664 -16.15 -3.22 -17.70
N LEU A 665 -15.17 -3.68 -16.92
CA LEU A 665 -15.24 -3.61 -15.46
C LEU A 665 -15.22 -2.16 -14.96
N VAL A 666 -14.75 -1.20 -15.78
CA VAL A 666 -14.65 0.21 -15.39
C VAL A 666 -15.27 1.18 -16.39
N ASP A 667 -15.97 0.73 -17.45
CA ASP A 667 -16.71 1.62 -18.37
C ASP A 667 -18.24 1.55 -18.23
N TYR A 668 -18.73 0.71 -17.30
CA TYR A 668 -20.14 0.33 -17.19
C TYR A 668 -21.10 1.48 -16.87
N TRP A 669 -20.64 2.55 -16.20
CA TRP A 669 -21.42 3.79 -15.97
C TRP A 669 -21.85 4.46 -17.26
N GLU A 670 -21.08 4.34 -18.35
CA GLU A 670 -21.46 4.93 -19.63
C GLU A 670 -22.73 4.27 -20.22
N TYR A 671 -23.09 3.11 -19.71
CA TYR A 671 -24.16 2.25 -20.24
C TYR A 671 -25.35 2.10 -19.29
N ASP A 672 -25.49 2.97 -18.28
CA ASP A 672 -26.55 2.93 -17.26
C ASP A 672 -26.61 1.55 -16.53
N ILE A 673 -25.47 0.86 -16.40
CA ILE A 673 -25.38 -0.40 -15.65
C ILE A 673 -25.36 -0.07 -14.15
N PRO A 674 -26.14 -0.77 -13.32
CA PRO A 674 -26.07 -0.61 -11.88
C PRO A 674 -24.65 -0.87 -11.36
N ASP A 675 -24.25 -0.04 -10.40
CA ASP A 675 -22.97 -0.14 -9.67
C ASP A 675 -23.05 -1.29 -8.66
N ASP A 676 -23.07 -2.51 -9.19
CA ASP A 676 -23.10 -3.76 -8.44
C ASP A 676 -22.31 -4.86 -9.14
N ILE A 677 -21.54 -5.63 -8.37
CA ILE A 677 -20.59 -6.63 -8.91
C ILE A 677 -21.23 -7.62 -9.91
N ARG A 678 -22.49 -8.03 -9.68
CA ARG A 678 -23.16 -9.04 -10.52
C ARG A 678 -23.64 -8.45 -11.85
N SER A 679 -24.20 -7.25 -11.83
CA SER A 679 -24.61 -6.52 -13.03
C SER A 679 -23.40 -6.17 -13.89
N VAL A 680 -22.31 -5.73 -13.28
CA VAL A 680 -21.06 -5.43 -13.99
C VAL A 680 -20.45 -6.69 -14.58
N TYR A 681 -20.42 -7.81 -13.85
CA TYR A 681 -19.97 -9.09 -14.42
C TYR A 681 -20.84 -9.57 -15.58
N GLU A 682 -22.17 -9.47 -15.47
CA GLU A 682 -23.05 -9.83 -16.58
C GLU A 682 -22.77 -8.96 -17.82
N TYR A 683 -22.58 -7.65 -17.64
CA TYR A 683 -22.24 -6.71 -18.70
C TYR A 683 -20.87 -6.99 -19.34
N ALA A 684 -19.87 -7.30 -18.52
CA ALA A 684 -18.53 -7.70 -18.94
C ALA A 684 -18.49 -9.12 -19.56
N GLY A 685 -19.56 -9.91 -19.41
CA GLY A 685 -19.65 -11.28 -19.92
C GLY A 685 -18.94 -12.31 -19.03
N LEU A 686 -18.73 -11.97 -17.77
CA LEU A 686 -18.09 -12.80 -16.74
C LEU A 686 -19.12 -13.64 -15.98
N LYS A 687 -18.64 -14.69 -15.30
CA LYS A 687 -19.44 -15.58 -14.47
C LYS A 687 -19.66 -14.97 -13.09
N ASP A 688 -20.87 -15.20 -12.58
CA ASP A 688 -21.26 -14.89 -11.21
C ASP A 688 -20.47 -15.76 -10.21
N VAL A 689 -19.61 -15.13 -9.43
CA VAL A 689 -18.62 -15.77 -8.55
C VAL A 689 -19.25 -16.48 -7.34
N PHE A 690 -20.53 -16.21 -7.05
CA PHE A 690 -21.27 -16.86 -5.96
C PHE A 690 -21.95 -18.16 -6.38
N THR A 691 -21.67 -18.67 -7.57
CA THR A 691 -22.36 -19.85 -8.13
C THR A 691 -21.43 -21.05 -8.29
N GLU A 692 -21.93 -22.25 -7.98
CA GLU A 692 -21.21 -23.51 -8.21
C GLU A 692 -20.77 -23.67 -9.68
N ASP A 693 -21.61 -23.23 -10.63
CA ASP A 693 -21.30 -23.25 -12.06
C ASP A 693 -20.01 -22.46 -12.40
N ALA A 694 -19.71 -21.38 -11.67
CA ALA A 694 -18.47 -20.61 -11.83
C ALA A 694 -17.27 -21.41 -11.32
N PHE A 695 -17.36 -22.00 -10.13
CA PHE A 695 -16.29 -22.84 -9.57
C PHE A 695 -15.99 -24.06 -10.45
N ILE A 696 -17.01 -24.73 -10.98
CA ILE A 696 -16.83 -25.83 -11.94
C ILE A 696 -16.13 -25.32 -13.22
N TYR A 697 -16.49 -24.13 -13.71
CA TYR A 697 -15.89 -23.57 -14.90
C TYR A 697 -14.40 -23.23 -14.74
N PHE A 698 -13.99 -22.79 -13.54
CA PHE A 698 -12.59 -22.44 -13.26
C PHE A 698 -11.74 -23.64 -12.84
N PHE A 699 -12.27 -24.52 -11.99
CA PHE A 699 -11.50 -25.54 -11.27
C PHE A 699 -11.97 -26.99 -11.52
N GLY A 700 -13.08 -27.19 -12.25
CA GLY A 700 -13.70 -28.51 -12.40
C GLY A 700 -12.97 -29.47 -13.36
N ASP A 701 -12.13 -28.96 -14.27
CA ASP A 701 -11.40 -29.74 -15.29
C ASP A 701 -9.92 -29.33 -15.41
#